data_AF-O76332-F1
#
_entry.id   AF-O76332-F1
#
_cell.length_a   1.000
_cell.length_b   1.000
_cell.length_c   1.000
_cell.angle_alpha   90.00
_cell.angle_beta   90.00
_cell.angle_gamma   90.00
#
_symmetry.space_group_name_H-M   'P 1'
#
loop_
_entity.id
_entity.type
_entity.pdbx_description
1 polymer ?
#
loop_
_entity_poly.entity_id
_entity_poly.type
_entity_poly.pdbx_seq_one_letter_code
_entity_poly.pdbx_strand_id
1 'polypeptide(L)'
;MSAKKPVQSKLNIGNPTIPVTSNRSTAPKPVPGQPQFVNQEKKQQSQNTTTGAFRSNQNNANSGGNGNFELDDLHLALKSCNEIGSAKTLFCFFMELQKINDKIPSKKNTELIKNDPQFQYFCHNTILCTEQSYDEKTIEKLAKLEYKLEYKNSYIDMISKVIKELLIENKLNKLQTFGYKLVNNEFGNQNHLGMMQQNQDSSHNSNFMVKCDYINLNKQCMITKNWEKVYFYLGDHLFMHIYKEYMIFLKTRDESLVQISGTNIFCYLNEKLGRLQAAFYEGPNKNAANSAAQGSNPEANDLISAEQRKINTAIVMKKTHKYNIKAADESYLTNQEKGFWDDQIKRNRLFYCAHQNRFFQKHILNSKTLSQQQIRDNIYKEVFGFNRVRAELKGKVMSIIEQVIVNQKKFDFKYYLSKNCPLPENWKNLKKSFLEDAAVSGELRGQVFRQLFEYQQDQRQISNFLTEFVANVFPKNFLEGKNKKIFNKKMLQFVKFNRFESFTKISLLNKFRVNEVSWLSFKCKDENKKFFMNENEHVFFKVLKWVFEDLAITLMRCYFYSTEKAKEYQRIFYYRKNIWNMIMRLSIDDLLKQNLKQVEKKEMRIFCESQNFAPGKLRLIPKGDTFRPIMTFNRKIPNQVGKFQSRMTTNNKLQTAHMMLKNLKSKMFKHSFGFAVFNYDDIMKRYENFVQKWKQINSPKLYFVAMDIEKCYDNVDCERVVNFLQKSDLMDKEYFILNTFVLKRKNNIIVERSNFRKLPIKQYFRYKFQKIGIDGSSYPTLFEILEDEFNDLNMKRTIIVEQEQRKKFPKNDLLQPVLKICQNNYVTFNKKQYKQMKGIPQGLCVSYILSSFYYANLEENALQFLRKESMDPEKPEINLLMRLTDDYLLMTTEKNNAMLFIEKLYQLSLGNFFKFHMKKLKTNFALNLQKIGCTNTTQDIDSINDDLFHWIGISIDIKTLNIIQNINIKKEGILCTLNVNMQTNESILWLKKKLKSFLMNNISFYFKSTINTKQFANITLSKLYIAAAEKYVACCQEFKRFHENTSLGGQNIDIKIIHIIYVVIRSFFKYLVCNVKSPVFERDDYQQFFIYSLKFFITRFKQQKNEFAGVYKILKAKEKKLEVAKIEFQIQ
;
A
#
# COMPACT_ATOMS: atom_id res chain seq x y z
N MET A 1 19.82 34.32 -56.29
CA MET A 1 19.05 35.21 -55.40
C MET A 1 19.66 35.09 -54.00
N SER A 2 20.77 35.75 -53.64
CA SER A 2 21.32 37.09 -53.97
C SER A 2 20.53 38.24 -53.33
N ALA A 3 21.11 39.25 -52.64
CA ALA A 3 22.45 39.38 -52.02
C ALA A 3 22.52 40.60 -51.05
N LYS A 4 23.44 40.55 -50.06
CA LYS A 4 24.16 41.69 -49.38
C LYS A 4 23.42 42.77 -48.53
N LYS A 5 24.03 43.02 -47.33
CA LYS A 5 24.10 44.28 -46.52
C LYS A 5 25.27 45.18 -47.07
N PRO A 6 25.73 46.36 -46.54
CA PRO A 6 25.65 47.00 -45.18
C PRO A 6 25.31 48.55 -45.23
N VAL A 7 25.53 49.48 -44.26
CA VAL A 7 26.71 49.93 -43.44
C VAL A 7 26.31 50.82 -42.22
N GLN A 8 26.96 50.58 -41.05
CA GLN A 8 27.45 51.46 -39.92
C GLN A 8 26.66 52.74 -39.47
N SER A 9 26.81 53.30 -38.23
CA SER A 9 27.99 53.33 -37.34
C SER A 9 27.76 53.57 -35.82
N LYS A 10 28.64 52.93 -34.99
CA LYS A 10 29.19 53.33 -33.65
C LYS A 10 28.20 53.40 -32.44
N LEU A 11 28.40 52.71 -31.30
CA LEU A 11 29.50 52.58 -30.29
C LEU A 11 29.55 53.73 -29.25
N ASN A 12 29.94 53.59 -27.96
CA ASN A 12 29.84 52.52 -26.93
C ASN A 12 30.40 53.03 -25.57
N ILE A 13 30.01 52.45 -24.41
CA ILE A 13 30.69 52.50 -23.07
C ILE A 13 30.76 53.87 -22.33
N GLY A 14 30.55 53.89 -20.99
CA GLY A 14 31.07 54.96 -20.11
C GLY A 14 30.30 55.26 -18.79
N ASN A 15 30.94 55.03 -17.64
CA ASN A 15 30.61 55.45 -16.26
C ASN A 15 31.97 55.58 -15.51
N PRO A 16 32.16 56.20 -14.31
CA PRO A 16 31.20 56.76 -13.32
C PRO A 16 31.64 58.10 -12.62
N THR A 17 31.06 58.40 -11.43
CA THR A 17 31.58 59.22 -10.28
C THR A 17 31.67 60.77 -10.36
N ILE A 18 31.25 61.63 -9.40
CA ILE A 18 30.84 61.56 -7.95
C ILE A 18 32.02 61.38 -6.96
N PRO A 19 32.20 62.15 -5.84
CA PRO A 19 31.27 63.02 -5.07
C PRO A 19 31.65 64.52 -5.07
N VAL A 20 31.03 65.40 -4.26
CA VAL A 20 31.49 65.95 -2.94
C VAL A 20 30.47 67.03 -2.50
N THR A 21 30.18 67.43 -1.24
CA THR A 21 29.90 66.81 0.10
C THR A 21 28.80 67.73 0.74
N SER A 22 28.45 67.89 2.04
CA SER A 22 28.85 67.45 3.41
C SER A 22 27.60 67.61 4.35
N ASN A 23 27.58 67.44 5.69
CA ASN A 23 28.59 67.05 6.68
C ASN A 23 27.92 66.33 7.90
N ARG A 24 28.49 65.19 8.36
CA ARG A 24 28.45 64.60 9.74
C ARG A 24 27.08 64.21 10.39
N SER A 25 26.96 63.20 11.27
CA SER A 25 27.93 62.17 11.74
C SER A 25 27.27 60.96 12.46
N THR A 26 27.96 59.80 12.40
CA THR A 26 27.96 58.66 13.38
C THR A 26 26.74 57.73 13.52
N ALA A 27 27.00 56.50 14.04
CA ALA A 27 26.12 55.32 14.07
C ALA A 27 25.77 54.89 15.54
N PRO A 28 24.99 53.81 15.87
CA PRO A 28 25.16 52.41 15.41
C PRO A 28 23.85 51.59 15.16
N LYS A 29 24.00 50.26 14.97
CA LYS A 29 22.98 49.25 14.59
C LYS A 29 21.97 48.90 15.69
N PRO A 30 20.77 48.38 15.31
CA PRO A 30 20.19 47.27 16.07
C PRO A 30 19.64 46.06 15.25
N VAL A 31 19.69 44.92 15.95
CA VAL A 31 19.08 43.57 15.82
C VAL A 31 17.78 43.42 14.98
N PRO A 32 17.57 42.28 14.27
CA PRO A 32 16.31 41.98 13.57
C PRO A 32 15.12 41.71 14.52
N GLY A 33 14.06 42.50 14.37
CA GLY A 33 12.81 42.41 15.14
C GLY A 33 11.83 41.33 14.67
N GLN A 34 10.83 41.06 15.52
CA GLN A 34 9.74 40.10 15.26
C GLN A 34 8.69 40.67 14.29
N PRO A 35 7.96 39.84 13.52
CA PRO A 35 6.82 40.30 12.74
C PRO A 35 5.64 40.67 13.67
N GLN A 36 5.40 41.97 13.83
CA GLN A 36 4.20 42.47 14.50
C GLN A 36 2.95 42.25 13.63
N PHE A 37 1.81 41.96 14.27
CA PHE A 37 0.51 41.98 13.61
C PHE A 37 0.11 43.43 13.33
N VAL A 38 0.20 43.85 12.07
CA VAL A 38 -0.26 45.17 11.64
C VAL A 38 -1.75 45.10 11.31
N ASN A 39 -2.60 45.74 12.12
CA ASN A 39 -3.95 46.07 11.72
C ASN A 39 -3.89 47.01 10.50
N GLN A 40 -4.37 46.57 9.34
CA GLN A 40 -4.67 47.47 8.23
C GLN A 40 -6.17 47.64 8.12
N GLU A 41 -6.69 48.72 8.71
CA GLU A 41 -7.99 49.25 8.32
C GLU A 41 -7.91 49.72 6.86
N LYS A 42 -8.62 49.04 5.96
CA LYS A 42 -8.83 49.51 4.59
C LYS A 42 -10.30 49.80 4.36
N LYS A 43 -10.68 51.05 4.62
CA LYS A 43 -11.84 51.68 3.97
C LYS A 43 -11.54 51.79 2.48
N GLN A 44 -12.18 50.99 1.64
CA GLN A 44 -12.29 51.30 0.22
C GLN A 44 -13.56 50.73 -0.40
N GLN A 45 -14.13 51.52 -1.31
CA GLN A 45 -15.52 51.45 -1.78
C GLN A 45 -15.93 50.10 -2.39
N SER A 46 -17.22 49.78 -2.21
CA SER A 46 -17.90 48.67 -2.84
C SER A 46 -18.12 48.89 -4.34
N GLN A 47 -17.65 47.97 -5.18
CA GLN A 47 -18.24 47.72 -6.50
C GLN A 47 -18.39 46.20 -6.74
N ASN A 48 -19.50 45.86 -7.39
CA ASN A 48 -20.10 44.54 -7.46
C ASN A 48 -19.16 43.40 -7.93
N THR A 49 -18.98 42.39 -7.09
CA THR A 49 -18.75 41.01 -7.53
C THR A 49 -19.75 40.09 -6.82
N THR A 50 -20.49 39.30 -7.58
CA THR A 50 -21.61 38.49 -7.09
C THR A 50 -21.16 37.39 -6.13
N THR A 51 -21.52 37.52 -4.86
CA THR A 51 -21.36 36.47 -3.86
C THR A 51 -22.32 35.32 -4.13
N GLY A 52 -21.77 34.15 -4.46
CA GLY A 52 -22.55 32.91 -4.58
C GLY A 52 -23.14 32.52 -3.23
N ALA A 53 -24.38 32.91 -2.98
CA ALA A 53 -25.03 32.70 -1.69
C ALA A 53 -25.18 31.21 -1.39
N PHE A 54 -24.54 30.75 -0.30
CA PHE A 54 -24.87 29.48 0.33
C PHE A 54 -26.30 29.57 0.91
N ARG A 55 -27.31 29.34 0.06
CA ARG A 55 -28.66 29.02 0.53
C ARG A 55 -28.60 27.68 1.28
N SER A 56 -28.53 27.78 2.60
CA SER A 56 -28.85 26.68 3.48
C SER A 56 -30.28 26.21 3.17
N ASN A 57 -30.44 24.94 2.81
CA ASN A 57 -31.78 24.35 2.71
C ASN A 57 -32.37 24.18 4.13
N GLN A 58 -32.91 25.27 4.66
CA GLN A 58 -33.84 25.27 5.79
C GLN A 58 -35.18 24.65 5.36
N ASN A 59 -35.16 23.36 5.03
CA ASN A 59 -36.34 22.55 4.74
C ASN A 59 -36.03 21.06 4.97
N ASN A 60 -35.71 20.73 6.23
CA ASN A 60 -35.88 19.40 6.82
C ASN A 60 -35.78 19.43 8.36
N ALA A 61 -36.34 20.48 8.97
CA ALA A 61 -36.39 20.67 10.42
C ALA A 61 -37.74 20.21 11.01
N ASN A 62 -38.22 19.03 10.60
CA ASN A 62 -39.40 18.38 11.21
C ASN A 62 -39.39 16.86 10.94
N SER A 63 -38.51 16.14 11.64
CA SER A 63 -38.60 14.68 11.78
C SER A 63 -38.04 14.26 13.15
N GLY A 64 -38.91 14.31 14.17
CA GLY A 64 -38.56 13.86 15.52
C GLY A 64 -38.38 12.35 15.57
N GLY A 65 -37.14 11.87 15.42
CA GLY A 65 -36.80 10.46 15.41
C GLY A 65 -35.51 10.15 16.15
N ASN A 66 -35.58 9.26 17.16
CA ASN A 66 -34.42 8.79 17.95
C ASN A 66 -33.53 7.83 17.14
N GLY A 67 -32.87 8.34 16.09
CA GLY A 67 -32.11 7.55 15.11
C GLY A 67 -30.61 7.86 15.04
N ASN A 68 -29.83 6.81 14.77
CA ASN A 68 -28.45 6.85 14.26
C ASN A 68 -27.26 7.25 15.17
N PHE A 69 -27.41 7.28 16.50
CA PHE A 69 -26.25 7.36 17.43
C PHE A 69 -25.39 6.08 17.54
N GLU A 70 -25.53 5.11 16.63
CA GLU A 70 -24.84 3.80 16.67
C GLU A 70 -23.58 3.67 15.82
N LEU A 71 -23.11 4.76 15.17
CA LEU A 71 -22.03 4.69 14.18
C LEU A 71 -20.60 4.56 14.76
N ASP A 72 -20.41 4.74 16.07
CA ASP A 72 -19.11 5.04 16.71
C ASP A 72 -18.14 3.85 16.94
N ASP A 73 -17.95 3.03 15.90
CA ASP A 73 -17.04 1.87 15.85
C ASP A 73 -15.57 2.20 16.20
N LEU A 74 -15.14 3.46 15.98
CA LEU A 74 -13.76 3.86 16.27
C LEU A 74 -13.56 4.23 17.74
N HIS A 75 -14.44 5.05 18.32
CA HIS A 75 -14.42 5.39 19.75
C HIS A 75 -14.62 4.14 20.61
N LEU A 76 -15.58 3.29 20.26
CA LEU A 76 -15.83 2.04 20.97
C LEU A 76 -14.60 1.13 20.94
N ALA A 77 -13.93 0.98 19.80
CA ALA A 77 -12.71 0.18 19.70
C ALA A 77 -11.53 0.75 20.51
N LEU A 78 -11.42 2.08 20.64
CA LEU A 78 -10.43 2.71 21.53
C LEU A 78 -10.76 2.43 23.00
N LYS A 79 -12.02 2.58 23.42
CA LYS A 79 -12.52 2.25 24.76
C LYS A 79 -12.32 0.77 25.13
N SER A 80 -12.34 -0.13 24.14
CA SER A 80 -12.07 -1.56 24.29
C SER A 80 -10.60 -1.95 24.39
N CYS A 81 -9.64 -1.02 24.40
CA CYS A 81 -8.21 -1.35 24.49
C CYS A 81 -7.75 -1.57 25.93
N ASN A 82 -6.93 -2.59 26.20
CA ASN A 82 -6.28 -2.82 27.51
C ASN A 82 -5.44 -1.61 27.93
N GLU A 83 -4.76 -1.01 26.96
CA GLU A 83 -3.84 0.09 27.12
C GLU A 83 -4.57 1.43 27.30
N ILE A 84 -5.90 1.49 27.25
CA ILE A 84 -6.67 2.72 27.48
C ILE A 84 -7.46 2.57 28.77
N GLY A 85 -7.31 3.51 29.70
CA GLY A 85 -8.01 3.49 30.98
C GLY A 85 -9.49 3.83 30.79
N SER A 86 -9.75 5.07 30.35
CA SER A 86 -11.07 5.57 29.98
C SER A 86 -11.05 6.19 28.59
N ALA A 87 -12.19 6.15 27.90
CA ALA A 87 -12.45 6.94 26.70
C ALA A 87 -13.94 7.28 26.65
N LYS A 88 -14.29 8.56 26.67
CA LYS A 88 -15.67 9.09 26.69
C LYS A 88 -15.79 10.26 25.71
N THR A 89 -17.00 10.57 25.23
CA THR A 89 -17.22 11.85 24.54
C THR A 89 -17.22 12.98 25.57
N LEU A 90 -16.90 14.20 25.16
CA LEU A 90 -17.02 15.39 25.99
C LEU A 90 -18.47 15.59 26.48
N PHE A 91 -19.47 15.27 25.64
CA PHE A 91 -20.88 15.27 26.06
C PHE A 91 -21.14 14.28 27.21
N CYS A 92 -20.65 13.03 27.12
CA CYS A 92 -20.80 12.06 28.20
C CYS A 92 -20.08 12.52 29.48
N PHE A 93 -18.89 13.11 29.37
CA PHE A 93 -18.15 13.67 30.51
C PHE A 93 -18.96 14.76 31.22
N PHE A 94 -19.58 15.71 30.50
CA PHE A 94 -20.47 16.71 31.10
C PHE A 94 -21.66 16.08 31.84
N MET A 95 -22.32 15.07 31.26
CA MET A 95 -23.49 14.41 31.86
C MET A 95 -23.14 13.49 33.05
N GLU A 96 -21.88 13.10 33.21
CA GLU A 96 -21.38 12.41 34.39
C GLU A 96 -20.93 13.40 35.47
N LEU A 97 -20.23 14.48 35.09
CA LEU A 97 -19.77 15.52 36.00
C LEU A 97 -20.95 16.17 36.75
N GLN A 98 -22.06 16.44 36.06
CA GLN A 98 -23.28 16.96 36.67
C GLN A 98 -23.87 16.02 37.74
N LYS A 99 -23.62 14.70 37.67
CA LYS A 99 -24.07 13.73 38.69
C LYS A 99 -23.16 13.72 39.92
N ILE A 100 -21.91 14.15 39.76
CA ILE A 100 -20.91 14.28 40.83
C ILE A 100 -21.08 15.64 41.54
N ASN A 101 -21.38 16.70 40.78
CA ASN A 101 -21.68 18.03 41.30
C ASN A 101 -22.74 18.72 40.41
N ASP A 102 -23.95 18.92 40.92
CA ASP A 102 -25.08 19.44 40.14
C ASP A 102 -24.93 20.91 39.71
N LYS A 103 -23.90 21.59 40.24
CA LYS A 103 -23.49 22.94 39.85
C LYS A 103 -22.60 22.97 38.59
N ILE A 104 -21.98 21.84 38.19
CA ILE A 104 -20.94 21.82 37.14
C ILE A 104 -21.10 20.62 36.17
N PRO A 105 -21.52 20.84 34.91
CA PRO A 105 -22.28 22.01 34.46
C PRO A 105 -23.63 22.09 35.18
N SER A 106 -24.02 23.30 35.60
CA SER A 106 -25.30 23.56 36.27
C SER A 106 -26.49 23.05 35.45
N LYS A 107 -27.65 22.81 36.08
CA LYS A 107 -28.87 22.37 35.38
C LYS A 107 -29.19 23.25 34.16
N LYS A 108 -29.18 24.58 34.35
CA LYS A 108 -29.31 25.59 33.29
C LYS A 108 -28.22 25.47 32.21
N ASN A 109 -26.95 25.28 32.57
CA ASN A 109 -25.87 25.11 31.59
C ASN A 109 -26.04 23.80 30.80
N THR A 110 -26.48 22.72 31.43
CA THR A 110 -26.79 21.44 30.75
C THR A 110 -27.97 21.56 29.79
N GLU A 111 -28.98 22.36 30.09
CA GLU A 111 -30.07 22.68 29.17
C GLU A 111 -29.54 23.49 27.97
N LEU A 112 -28.69 24.49 28.19
CA LEU A 112 -28.02 25.22 27.09
C LEU A 112 -27.16 24.29 26.21
N ILE A 113 -26.45 23.32 26.80
CA ILE A 113 -25.66 22.31 26.06
C ILE A 113 -26.54 21.37 25.22
N LYS A 114 -27.77 21.06 25.69
CA LYS A 114 -28.74 20.24 24.96
C LYS A 114 -29.47 21.04 23.86
N ASN A 115 -29.67 22.34 24.07
CA ASN A 115 -30.43 23.22 23.20
C ASN A 115 -29.57 23.94 22.13
N ASP A 116 -28.26 23.71 22.10
CA ASP A 116 -27.34 24.16 21.05
C ASP A 116 -26.85 22.95 20.21
N PRO A 117 -27.49 22.64 19.07
CA PRO A 117 -27.12 21.47 18.25
C PRO A 117 -25.70 21.53 17.69
N GLN A 118 -25.15 22.72 17.48
CA GLN A 118 -23.79 22.89 16.94
C GLN A 118 -22.74 22.58 18.01
N PHE A 119 -22.96 23.05 19.24
CA PHE A 119 -22.12 22.72 20.38
C PHE A 119 -22.29 21.27 20.83
N GLN A 120 -23.51 20.72 20.77
CA GLN A 120 -23.77 19.31 21.04
C GLN A 120 -23.03 18.41 20.04
N TYR A 121 -23.08 18.73 18.74
CA TYR A 121 -22.31 18.02 17.70
C TYR A 121 -20.80 18.07 17.98
N PHE A 122 -20.25 19.22 18.38
CA PHE A 122 -18.86 19.33 18.80
C PHE A 122 -18.55 18.47 20.05
N CYS A 123 -19.43 18.44 21.04
CA CYS A 123 -19.25 17.65 22.27
C CYS A 123 -19.36 16.13 22.05
N HIS A 124 -20.13 15.67 21.07
CA HIS A 124 -20.13 14.26 20.66
C HIS A 124 -18.88 13.90 19.85
N ASN A 125 -18.40 14.80 18.98
CA ASN A 125 -17.22 14.57 18.14
C ASN A 125 -15.87 14.88 18.84
N THR A 126 -15.89 15.34 20.10
CA THR A 126 -14.69 15.50 20.93
C THR A 126 -14.57 14.31 21.87
N ILE A 127 -13.48 13.54 21.74
CA ILE A 127 -13.22 12.35 22.57
C ILE A 127 -12.13 12.67 23.60
N LEU A 128 -12.46 12.47 24.87
CA LEU A 128 -11.55 12.57 26.01
C LEU A 128 -11.09 11.16 26.42
N CYS A 129 -9.78 10.94 26.54
CA CYS A 129 -9.18 9.63 26.70
C CYS A 129 -8.03 9.64 27.73
N THR A 130 -7.96 8.67 28.64
CA THR A 130 -6.98 8.63 29.73
C THR A 130 -6.09 7.37 29.70
N GLU A 131 -4.86 7.53 30.19
CA GLU A 131 -3.90 6.43 30.37
C GLU A 131 -4.22 5.53 31.58
N GLN A 132 -4.82 6.13 32.60
CA GLN A 132 -5.25 5.49 33.85
C GLN A 132 -6.77 5.38 33.92
N SER A 133 -7.29 4.55 34.84
CA SER A 133 -8.72 4.53 35.17
C SER A 133 -9.21 5.93 35.55
N TYR A 134 -10.44 6.24 35.15
CA TYR A 134 -11.13 7.49 35.49
C TYR A 134 -11.37 7.54 37.00
N ASP A 135 -10.65 8.42 37.72
CA ASP A 135 -10.83 8.60 39.16
C ASP A 135 -11.87 9.68 39.44
N GLU A 136 -13.06 9.24 39.85
CA GLU A 136 -14.17 10.10 40.22
C GLU A 136 -13.86 10.91 41.48
N LYS A 137 -12.99 10.44 42.40
CA LYS A 137 -12.66 11.16 43.63
C LYS A 137 -11.81 12.41 43.38
N THR A 138 -10.81 12.31 42.50
CA THR A 138 -10.04 13.48 42.04
C THR A 138 -10.93 14.49 41.34
N ILE A 139 -11.86 14.04 40.50
CA ILE A 139 -12.79 14.93 39.77
C ILE A 139 -13.80 15.59 40.72
N GLU A 140 -14.35 14.85 41.69
CA GLU A 140 -15.21 15.38 42.75
C GLU A 140 -14.47 16.43 43.59
N LYS A 141 -13.22 16.16 43.97
CA LYS A 141 -12.39 17.12 44.71
C LYS A 141 -12.12 18.39 43.90
N LEU A 142 -11.82 18.28 42.62
CA LEU A 142 -11.63 19.43 41.73
C LEU A 142 -12.93 20.22 41.55
N ALA A 143 -14.05 19.56 41.31
CA ALA A 143 -15.37 20.19 41.17
C ALA A 143 -15.83 20.93 42.43
N LYS A 144 -15.32 20.58 43.62
CA LYS A 144 -15.57 21.31 44.88
C LYS A 144 -14.74 22.60 45.02
N LEU A 145 -13.63 22.74 44.29
CA LEU A 145 -12.78 23.94 44.32
C LEU A 145 -13.34 25.09 43.47
N GLU A 146 -14.11 24.78 42.43
CA GLU A 146 -14.75 25.75 41.51
C GLU A 146 -15.95 26.49 42.14
N TYR A 147 -15.99 26.66 43.47
CA TYR A 147 -17.20 27.07 44.21
C TYR A 147 -17.69 28.48 43.88
N LYS A 148 -16.88 29.27 43.16
CA LYS A 148 -17.32 30.41 42.36
C LYS A 148 -16.68 30.36 40.97
N LEU A 149 -17.48 30.51 39.92
CA LEU A 149 -17.01 30.75 38.54
C LEU A 149 -16.62 32.23 38.33
N GLU A 150 -15.79 32.76 39.24
CA GLU A 150 -15.11 34.05 39.07
C GLU A 150 -13.87 33.81 38.17
N TYR A 151 -14.02 33.99 36.85
CA TYR A 151 -12.97 33.74 35.87
C TYR A 151 -11.76 34.66 36.09
N LYS A 152 -10.70 34.12 36.72
CA LYS A 152 -9.49 34.89 37.09
C LYS A 152 -8.55 35.19 35.91
N ASN A 153 -8.79 34.57 34.75
CA ASN A 153 -7.92 34.57 33.58
C ASN A 153 -8.78 34.52 32.31
N SER A 154 -8.27 35.00 31.17
CA SER A 154 -8.92 34.68 29.89
C SER A 154 -8.69 33.19 29.54
N TYR A 155 -9.53 32.65 28.65
CA TYR A 155 -9.34 31.30 28.12
C TYR A 155 -7.94 31.08 27.50
N ILE A 156 -7.37 32.12 26.87
CA ILE A 156 -6.05 32.06 26.24
C ILE A 156 -4.92 32.08 27.28
N ASP A 157 -5.11 32.83 28.37
CA ASP A 157 -4.18 32.86 29.51
C ASP A 157 -4.22 31.54 30.27
N MET A 158 -5.41 30.92 30.40
CA MET A 158 -5.58 29.60 31.01
C MET A 158 -4.79 28.51 30.25
N ILE A 159 -4.90 28.46 28.91
CA ILE A 159 -4.04 27.58 28.09
C ILE A 159 -2.56 27.85 28.37
N SER A 160 -2.17 29.13 28.43
CA SER A 160 -0.78 29.55 28.61
C SER A 160 -0.23 29.21 30.01
N LYS A 161 -1.08 29.28 31.05
CA LYS A 161 -0.81 28.82 32.41
C LYS A 161 -0.60 27.30 32.46
N VAL A 162 -1.50 26.51 31.86
CA VAL A 162 -1.35 25.05 31.82
C VAL A 162 -0.06 24.62 31.11
N ILE A 163 0.33 25.32 30.03
CA ILE A 163 1.61 25.05 29.34
C ILE A 163 2.80 25.38 30.24
N LYS A 164 2.79 26.53 30.95
CA LYS A 164 3.84 26.87 31.93
C LYS A 164 3.96 25.80 33.01
N GLU A 165 2.85 25.40 33.63
CA GLU A 165 2.84 24.38 34.69
C GLU A 165 3.33 23.01 34.18
N LEU A 166 2.87 22.53 33.02
CA LEU A 166 3.33 21.26 32.43
C LEU A 166 4.83 21.26 32.08
N LEU A 167 5.39 22.41 31.71
CA LEU A 167 6.83 22.57 31.49
C LEU A 167 7.62 22.56 32.80
N ILE A 168 7.15 23.27 33.83
CA ILE A 168 7.78 23.31 35.17
C ILE A 168 7.73 21.92 35.81
N GLU A 169 6.64 21.18 35.65
CA GLU A 169 6.50 19.77 36.05
C GLU A 169 7.37 18.80 35.21
N ASN A 170 8.15 19.29 34.24
CA ASN A 170 8.95 18.52 33.28
C ASN A 170 8.17 17.44 32.50
N LYS A 171 6.85 17.61 32.34
CA LYS A 171 5.94 16.68 31.63
C LYS A 171 5.97 16.93 30.12
N LEU A 172 7.16 17.01 29.54
CA LEU A 172 7.41 17.30 28.12
C LEU A 172 6.70 16.32 27.16
N ASN A 173 6.49 15.07 27.59
CA ASN A 173 5.72 14.07 26.85
C ASN A 173 4.25 14.49 26.60
N LYS A 174 3.65 15.26 27.52
CA LYS A 174 2.28 15.80 27.42
C LYS A 174 2.18 17.04 26.52
N LEU A 175 3.31 17.69 26.24
CA LEU A 175 3.40 18.86 25.37
C LEU A 175 3.91 18.54 23.96
N GLN A 176 4.11 17.26 23.63
CA GLN A 176 4.49 16.82 22.28
C GLN A 176 3.46 17.22 21.21
N THR A 177 2.19 17.37 21.58
CA THR A 177 1.15 17.90 20.68
C THR A 177 1.30 19.40 20.40
N PHE A 178 2.09 20.18 21.14
CA PHE A 178 2.17 21.65 21.00
C PHE A 178 3.57 22.23 20.76
N GLY A 179 4.66 21.50 21.02
CA GLY A 179 6.01 21.91 20.60
C GLY A 179 6.58 23.12 21.34
N TYR A 180 6.57 23.10 22.68
CA TYR A 180 7.13 24.15 23.53
C TYR A 180 8.41 23.73 24.26
N LYS A 181 9.26 24.73 24.57
CA LYS A 181 10.35 24.65 25.57
C LYS A 181 10.28 25.82 26.55
N LEU A 182 10.94 25.64 27.70
CA LEU A 182 11.35 26.74 28.58
C LEU A 182 12.61 27.42 28.03
N VAL A 183 12.76 28.71 28.32
CA VAL A 183 13.98 29.49 28.15
C VAL A 183 14.16 30.35 29.40
N ASN A 184 15.35 30.37 29.98
CA ASN A 184 15.67 31.22 31.14
C ASN A 184 15.69 32.71 30.74
N ASN A 185 15.17 33.58 31.61
CA ASN A 185 15.38 35.02 31.49
C ASN A 185 16.78 35.44 32.02
N GLU A 186 17.84 35.03 31.31
CA GLU A 186 19.23 35.43 31.59
C GLU A 186 19.80 36.28 30.44
N PHE A 187 19.03 37.27 30.00
CA PHE A 187 19.48 38.35 29.11
C PHE A 187 18.88 39.70 29.53
N GLY A 188 19.28 40.15 30.72
CA GLY A 188 19.01 41.47 31.27
C GLY A 188 20.02 41.78 32.37
N ASN A 189 20.62 42.97 32.34
CA ASN A 189 21.64 43.48 33.26
C ASN A 189 22.91 42.62 33.42
N GLN A 190 23.89 42.87 32.55
CA GLN A 190 25.29 42.79 32.98
C GLN A 190 25.59 43.94 33.95
N ASN A 191 26.63 43.78 34.79
CA ASN A 191 27.14 44.70 35.82
C ASN A 191 26.50 44.57 37.22
N HIS A 192 26.98 43.62 38.03
CA HIS A 192 27.88 43.91 39.16
C HIS A 192 28.49 42.63 39.74
N LEU A 193 29.72 42.69 40.26
CA LEU A 193 30.30 41.66 41.14
C LEU A 193 29.91 41.95 42.59
N GLY A 194 29.61 40.93 43.40
CA GLY A 194 29.32 41.14 44.84
C GLY A 194 28.87 39.91 45.63
N MET A 195 29.83 39.04 45.99
CA MET A 195 29.83 38.06 47.11
C MET A 195 28.68 37.04 47.30
N MET A 196 29.02 35.89 47.88
CA MET A 196 28.06 34.89 48.37
C MET A 196 27.72 35.14 49.85
N GLN A 197 26.46 34.91 50.22
CA GLN A 197 26.15 34.21 51.48
C GLN A 197 24.80 33.49 51.36
N GLN A 198 24.59 32.48 52.22
CA GLN A 198 23.44 31.59 52.18
C GLN A 198 22.30 32.15 53.05
N ASN A 199 21.06 32.00 52.58
CA ASN A 199 19.90 31.86 53.45
C ASN A 199 18.83 31.00 52.77
N GLN A 200 18.23 30.09 53.53
CA GLN A 200 17.16 29.22 53.07
C GLN A 200 15.82 29.83 53.46
N ASP A 201 15.20 30.60 52.56
CA ASP A 201 13.74 30.60 52.38
C ASP A 201 13.31 31.51 51.22
N SER A 202 12.55 30.95 50.28
CA SER A 202 11.50 31.60 49.46
C SER A 202 11.22 30.83 48.17
N SER A 203 10.01 31.00 47.66
CA SER A 203 9.47 30.37 46.45
C SER A 203 10.36 30.56 45.20
N HIS A 204 10.85 29.46 44.63
CA HIS A 204 11.46 29.43 43.29
C HIS A 204 10.42 29.59 42.16
N ASN A 205 9.82 30.79 42.07
CA ASN A 205 9.16 31.28 40.88
C ASN A 205 10.22 31.75 39.87
N SER A 206 11.05 30.82 39.38
CA SER A 206 12.06 31.12 38.36
C SER A 206 11.38 31.57 37.07
N ASN A 207 11.71 32.79 36.61
CA ASN A 207 11.08 33.46 35.47
C ASN A 207 11.47 32.82 34.13
N PHE A 208 10.85 31.68 33.81
CA PHE A 208 10.97 31.05 32.49
C PHE A 208 9.99 31.66 31.48
N MET A 209 10.49 32.06 30.31
CA MET A 209 9.65 32.30 29.15
C MET A 209 9.35 30.98 28.42
N VAL A 210 8.09 30.79 28.05
CA VAL A 210 7.66 29.68 27.18
C VAL A 210 7.92 30.08 25.72
N LYS A 211 8.81 29.36 25.05
CA LYS A 211 9.09 29.55 23.62
C LYS A 211 8.52 28.39 22.81
N CYS A 212 7.83 28.71 21.72
CA CYS A 212 7.36 27.71 20.76
C CYS A 212 8.55 27.35 19.84
N ASP A 213 8.94 26.08 19.79
CA ASP A 213 10.07 25.61 18.96
C ASP A 213 9.74 25.70 17.47
N TYR A 214 8.49 25.49 17.11
CA TYR A 214 7.99 25.46 15.74
C TYR A 214 6.48 25.70 15.70
N ILE A 215 5.97 26.25 14.60
CA ILE A 215 4.54 26.55 14.45
C ILE A 215 3.74 25.24 14.47
N ASN A 216 3.11 24.94 15.61
CA ASN A 216 2.28 23.77 15.85
C ASN A 216 0.81 24.19 15.97
N LEU A 217 -0.01 23.72 15.03
CA LEU A 217 -1.38 24.19 14.85
C LEU A 217 -2.40 23.49 15.72
N ASN A 218 -2.01 22.47 16.50
CA ASN A 218 -2.92 21.86 17.46
C ASN A 218 -3.41 22.87 18.51
N LYS A 219 -2.65 23.96 18.76
CA LYS A 219 -3.12 25.09 19.59
C LYS A 219 -4.34 25.78 18.96
N GLN A 220 -4.41 25.90 17.64
CA GLN A 220 -5.58 26.49 16.94
C GLN A 220 -6.81 25.56 17.02
N CYS A 221 -6.61 24.23 17.03
CA CYS A 221 -7.70 23.27 17.31
C CYS A 221 -8.29 23.42 18.73
N MET A 222 -7.54 24.02 19.66
CA MET A 222 -8.04 24.40 20.99
C MET A 222 -8.63 25.82 20.99
N ILE A 223 -7.96 26.82 20.39
CA ILE A 223 -8.41 28.23 20.40
C ILE A 223 -9.63 28.42 19.49
N THR A 224 -10.82 28.13 20.03
CA THR A 224 -12.12 28.20 19.37
C THR A 224 -13.23 28.58 20.37
N LYS A 225 -14.30 29.22 19.89
CA LYS A 225 -15.49 29.55 20.71
C LYS A 225 -16.15 28.32 21.37
N ASN A 226 -15.95 27.12 20.81
CA ASN A 226 -16.44 25.88 21.42
C ASN A 226 -15.62 25.50 22.65
N TRP A 227 -14.29 25.51 22.60
CA TRP A 227 -13.49 25.24 23.80
C TRP A 227 -13.57 26.36 24.84
N GLU A 228 -13.83 27.60 24.42
CA GLU A 228 -14.19 28.72 25.31
C GLU A 228 -15.49 28.43 26.08
N LYS A 229 -16.56 27.95 25.41
CA LYS A 229 -17.76 27.40 26.08
C LYS A 229 -17.42 26.24 27.03
N VAL A 230 -16.51 25.34 26.66
CA VAL A 230 -16.09 24.23 27.53
C VAL A 230 -15.41 24.73 28.80
N TYR A 231 -14.53 25.73 28.71
CA TYR A 231 -13.92 26.37 29.87
C TYR A 231 -14.98 27.03 30.76
N PHE A 232 -15.90 27.79 30.16
CA PHE A 232 -17.04 28.42 30.86
C PHE A 232 -17.97 27.40 31.56
N TYR A 233 -18.11 26.18 31.04
CA TYR A 233 -18.93 25.13 31.66
C TYR A 233 -18.19 24.28 32.70
N LEU A 234 -16.88 24.48 32.92
CA LEU A 234 -16.06 23.67 33.83
C LEU A 234 -15.37 24.47 34.94
N GLY A 235 -14.91 25.69 34.68
CA GLY A 235 -14.04 26.44 35.59
C GLY A 235 -12.55 26.18 35.36
N ASP A 236 -11.71 26.73 36.24
CA ASP A 236 -10.25 26.78 36.10
C ASP A 236 -9.62 25.39 36.31
N HIS A 237 -9.83 24.80 37.49
CA HIS A 237 -9.16 23.59 37.94
C HIS A 237 -9.54 22.35 37.12
N LEU A 238 -10.83 22.20 36.76
CA LEU A 238 -11.34 21.12 35.92
C LEU A 238 -10.86 21.24 34.48
N PHE A 239 -10.85 22.46 33.90
CA PHE A 239 -10.30 22.65 32.56
C PHE A 239 -8.79 22.36 32.51
N MET A 240 -8.03 22.85 33.51
CA MET A 240 -6.61 22.51 33.64
C MET A 240 -6.41 20.99 33.76
N HIS A 241 -7.20 20.30 34.58
CA HIS A 241 -7.09 18.85 34.76
C HIS A 241 -7.36 18.07 33.47
N ILE A 242 -8.39 18.44 32.68
CA ILE A 242 -8.62 17.82 31.37
C ILE A 242 -7.42 18.02 30.45
N TYR A 243 -6.93 19.25 30.33
CA TYR A 243 -5.81 19.58 29.44
C TYR A 243 -4.50 18.88 29.87
N LYS A 244 -4.25 18.72 31.18
CA LYS A 244 -3.08 18.01 31.71
C LYS A 244 -3.19 16.50 31.59
N GLU A 245 -4.32 15.88 31.92
CA GLU A 245 -4.40 14.42 32.15
C GLU A 245 -5.08 13.63 31.03
N TYR A 246 -5.68 14.27 30.03
CA TYR A 246 -6.41 13.60 28.95
C TYR A 246 -5.73 13.78 27.59
N MET A 247 -5.65 12.69 26.84
CA MET A 247 -5.49 12.73 25.38
C MET A 247 -6.80 13.19 24.76
N ILE A 248 -6.78 14.32 24.05
CA ILE A 248 -7.95 14.94 23.42
C ILE A 248 -7.90 14.66 21.92
N PHE A 249 -8.99 14.11 21.37
CA PHE A 249 -9.15 13.84 19.94
C PHE A 249 -10.39 14.55 19.37
N LEU A 250 -10.24 15.12 18.17
CA LEU A 250 -11.37 15.56 17.35
C LEU A 250 -11.73 14.49 16.32
N LYS A 251 -13.03 14.23 16.14
CA LYS A 251 -13.58 13.27 15.20
C LYS A 251 -13.98 13.96 13.88
N THR A 252 -13.50 13.40 12.77
CA THR A 252 -13.74 13.87 11.40
C THR A 252 -14.99 13.26 10.77
N ARG A 253 -15.53 13.90 9.71
CA ARG A 253 -16.65 13.43 8.86
C ARG A 253 -16.44 12.05 8.22
N ASP A 254 -15.22 11.51 8.30
CA ASP A 254 -14.82 10.19 7.81
C ASP A 254 -14.47 9.19 8.95
N GLU A 255 -15.09 9.40 10.12
CA GLU A 255 -15.00 8.54 11.31
C GLU A 255 -13.55 8.30 11.77
N SER A 256 -12.72 9.36 11.79
CA SER A 256 -11.29 9.28 12.16
C SER A 256 -10.93 10.30 13.23
N LEU A 257 -10.11 9.89 14.21
CA LEU A 257 -9.75 10.65 15.41
C LEU A 257 -8.37 11.29 15.25
N VAL A 258 -8.32 12.62 15.29
CA VAL A 258 -7.09 13.42 15.22
C VAL A 258 -6.72 13.87 16.63
N GLN A 259 -5.55 13.49 17.14
CA GLN A 259 -5.11 13.95 18.47
C GLN A 259 -4.67 15.41 18.39
N ILE A 260 -5.20 16.24 19.30
CA ILE A 260 -4.86 17.67 19.41
C ILE A 260 -4.27 18.05 20.78
N SER A 261 -4.42 17.23 21.82
CA SER A 261 -3.81 17.49 23.14
C SER A 261 -3.41 16.20 23.88
N GLY A 262 -2.62 16.35 24.95
CA GLY A 262 -2.17 15.30 25.86
C GLY A 262 -0.98 14.46 25.34
N THR A 263 -0.57 13.46 26.12
CA THR A 263 0.53 12.54 25.79
C THR A 263 0.36 11.95 24.40
N ASN A 264 1.39 11.99 23.54
CA ASN A 264 1.31 11.38 22.22
C ASN A 264 1.02 9.87 22.36
N ILE A 265 -0.13 9.40 21.85
CA ILE A 265 -0.60 8.02 22.04
C ILE A 265 0.43 6.97 21.56
N PHE A 266 1.28 7.29 20.58
CA PHE A 266 2.31 6.37 20.10
C PHE A 266 3.53 6.31 21.02
N CYS A 267 3.87 7.37 21.75
CA CYS A 267 4.93 7.36 22.77
C CYS A 267 4.48 6.52 23.97
N TYR A 268 3.30 6.83 24.50
CA TYR A 268 2.63 6.06 25.54
C TYR A 268 2.53 4.55 25.23
N LEU A 269 2.08 4.19 24.01
CA LEU A 269 2.01 2.78 23.60
C LEU A 269 3.39 2.14 23.41
N ASN A 270 4.42 2.89 23.03
CA ASN A 270 5.79 2.36 22.97
C ASN A 270 6.28 1.93 24.35
N GLU A 271 6.06 2.77 25.36
CA GLU A 271 6.46 2.52 26.75
C GLU A 271 5.75 1.28 27.30
N LYS A 272 4.40 1.25 27.31
CA LYS A 272 3.65 0.11 27.87
C LYS A 272 3.81 -1.22 27.11
N LEU A 273 4.21 -1.22 25.83
CA LEU A 273 4.37 -2.45 25.04
C LEU A 273 5.83 -2.88 24.82
N GLY A 274 6.81 -2.11 25.30
CA GLY A 274 8.23 -2.48 25.46
C GLY A 274 9.03 -2.89 24.20
N ARG A 275 8.39 -3.04 23.03
CA ARG A 275 8.99 -3.52 21.78
C ARG A 275 8.45 -2.86 20.51
N LEU A 276 7.54 -1.89 20.61
CA LEU A 276 6.97 -1.26 19.42
C LEU A 276 8.02 -0.47 18.61
N GLN A 277 8.92 0.28 19.26
CA GLN A 277 10.03 0.96 18.58
C GLN A 277 10.90 0.01 17.74
N ALA A 278 11.11 -1.24 18.20
CA ALA A 278 11.91 -2.21 17.47
C ALA A 278 11.30 -2.58 16.11
N ALA A 279 9.97 -2.57 15.99
CA ALA A 279 9.24 -2.77 14.73
C ALA A 279 9.01 -1.46 13.95
N PHE A 280 8.79 -0.34 14.65
CA PHE A 280 8.63 0.98 14.00
C PHE A 280 9.90 1.41 13.24
N TYR A 281 11.07 1.05 13.76
CA TYR A 281 12.36 1.27 13.12
C TYR A 281 12.78 0.17 12.11
N GLU A 282 11.84 -0.64 11.61
CA GLU A 282 12.04 -1.39 10.35
C GLU A 282 11.73 -0.53 9.11
N GLY A 283 11.15 0.67 9.31
CA GLY A 283 11.29 1.80 8.39
C GLY A 283 12.69 2.45 8.48
N PRO A 284 13.09 3.31 7.52
CA PRO A 284 14.49 3.71 7.31
C PRO A 284 15.12 4.65 8.38
N ASN A 285 14.44 4.96 9.48
CA ASN A 285 14.73 6.13 10.35
C ASN A 285 15.45 5.85 11.68
N LYS A 286 16.09 4.69 11.89
CA LYS A 286 16.66 4.25 13.20
C LYS A 286 17.92 5.00 13.68
N ASN A 287 17.93 6.34 13.64
CA ASN A 287 19.13 7.15 13.88
C ASN A 287 18.96 8.33 14.87
N ALA A 288 17.73 8.77 15.18
CA ALA A 288 17.52 9.92 16.07
C ALA A 288 18.13 9.70 17.47
N ALA A 289 17.90 8.53 18.07
CA ALA A 289 18.39 8.19 19.41
C ALA A 289 19.92 7.98 19.52
N ASN A 290 20.63 7.81 18.39
CA ASN A 290 22.08 7.60 18.38
C ASN A 290 22.87 8.88 18.02
N SER A 291 22.19 9.93 17.54
CA SER A 291 22.85 11.17 17.09
C SER A 291 23.25 12.09 18.25
N ALA A 292 22.61 11.95 19.42
CA ALA A 292 22.93 12.70 20.64
C ALA A 292 24.11 12.13 21.44
N ALA A 293 24.72 11.03 20.99
CA ALA A 293 25.83 10.35 21.67
C ALA A 293 27.11 10.28 20.79
N GLN A 294 27.23 11.15 19.79
CA GLN A 294 28.41 11.25 18.92
C GLN A 294 28.95 12.69 18.91
N GLY A 295 29.22 13.20 20.13
CA GLY A 295 29.86 14.48 20.40
C GLY A 295 31.24 14.36 21.04
N SER A 296 31.90 13.19 20.95
CA SER A 296 33.25 12.95 21.48
C SER A 296 33.96 11.80 20.74
N ASN A 297 35.28 12.02 20.55
CA ASN A 297 36.37 11.17 20.06
C ASN A 297 36.10 10.04 19.01
N PRO A 298 36.76 10.06 17.83
CA PRO A 298 36.61 9.02 16.79
C PRO A 298 36.97 7.58 17.21
N GLU A 299 37.88 7.43 18.18
CA GLU A 299 38.54 6.15 18.51
C GLU A 299 37.65 5.16 19.30
N ALA A 300 36.53 5.62 19.86
CA ALA A 300 35.71 4.83 20.77
C ALA A 300 34.83 3.72 20.11
N ASN A 301 34.87 3.54 18.78
CA ASN A 301 33.90 2.68 18.07
C ASN A 301 34.36 1.23 17.76
N ASP A 302 35.64 0.88 17.94
CA ASP A 302 36.12 -0.50 17.67
C ASP A 302 36.01 -1.46 18.86
N LEU A 303 35.61 -0.99 20.05
CA LEU A 303 35.43 -1.81 21.25
C LEU A 303 34.10 -2.62 21.30
N ILE A 304 33.57 -3.04 20.15
CA ILE A 304 32.77 -4.28 20.09
C ILE A 304 33.73 -5.43 19.79
N SER A 305 34.41 -5.88 20.85
CA SER A 305 35.41 -6.94 20.82
C SER A 305 34.94 -8.17 20.03
N ALA A 306 35.89 -8.86 19.39
CA ALA A 306 35.61 -10.15 18.75
C ALA A 306 34.96 -11.13 19.74
N GLU A 307 35.32 -11.01 21.01
CA GLU A 307 34.72 -11.71 22.15
C GLU A 307 33.25 -11.39 22.35
N GLN A 308 32.81 -10.13 22.32
CA GLN A 308 31.37 -9.82 22.47
C GLN A 308 30.54 -10.31 21.27
N ARG A 309 31.15 -10.49 20.08
CA ARG A 309 30.52 -11.19 18.94
C ARG A 309 30.52 -12.71 19.13
N LYS A 310 31.60 -13.29 19.67
CA LYS A 310 31.63 -14.71 20.10
C LYS A 310 30.56 -14.97 21.17
N ILE A 311 30.43 -14.13 22.19
CA ILE A 311 29.47 -14.22 23.29
C ILE A 311 28.03 -14.12 22.77
N ASN A 312 27.70 -13.15 21.91
CA ASN A 312 26.35 -13.09 21.33
C ASN A 312 26.03 -14.34 20.48
N THR A 313 27.00 -14.85 19.72
CA THR A 313 26.85 -16.12 18.99
C THR A 313 26.70 -17.31 19.95
N ALA A 314 27.48 -17.32 21.04
CA ALA A 314 27.48 -18.35 22.08
C ALA A 314 26.22 -18.29 22.97
N ILE A 315 25.54 -17.15 23.10
CA ILE A 315 24.25 -17.02 23.80
C ILE A 315 23.11 -17.57 22.93
N VAL A 316 23.15 -17.30 21.62
CA VAL A 316 22.24 -17.94 20.64
C VAL A 316 22.47 -19.46 20.61
N MET A 317 23.73 -19.91 20.68
CA MET A 317 24.07 -21.34 20.83
C MET A 317 23.67 -21.91 22.19
N LYS A 318 23.93 -21.25 23.33
CA LYS A 318 23.56 -21.75 24.67
C LYS A 318 22.05 -21.98 24.81
N LYS A 319 21.20 -21.13 24.21
CA LYS A 319 19.74 -21.35 24.13
C LYS A 319 19.31 -22.48 23.18
N THR A 320 20.25 -23.13 22.49
CA THR A 320 20.02 -24.29 21.60
C THR A 320 20.97 -25.48 21.88
N HIS A 321 21.64 -25.51 23.05
CA HIS A 321 22.71 -26.49 23.36
C HIS A 321 22.48 -27.37 24.60
N LYS A 322 21.29 -27.39 25.21
CA LYS A 322 21.01 -28.21 26.41
C LYS A 322 20.85 -29.74 26.15
N TYR A 323 21.45 -30.26 25.09
CA TYR A 323 21.51 -31.69 24.74
C TYR A 323 22.88 -32.02 24.12
N ASN A 324 23.76 -32.64 24.90
CA ASN A 324 25.06 -33.13 24.43
C ASN A 324 24.90 -34.24 23.38
N ILE A 325 26.02 -34.72 22.82
CA ILE A 325 26.02 -35.86 21.91
C ILE A 325 25.56 -37.08 22.70
N LYS A 326 24.32 -37.50 22.48
CA LYS A 326 23.72 -38.66 23.13
C LYS A 326 23.94 -39.93 22.30
N ALA A 327 24.15 -41.05 22.98
CA ALA A 327 24.20 -42.37 22.37
C ALA A 327 22.79 -42.82 21.87
N ALA A 328 22.69 -43.98 21.21
CA ALA A 328 21.44 -44.46 20.58
C ALA A 328 20.40 -44.99 21.59
N ASP A 329 20.86 -45.24 22.81
CA ASP A 329 20.22 -45.93 23.92
C ASP A 329 19.76 -44.99 25.05
N GLU A 330 20.19 -43.72 25.01
CA GLU A 330 19.75 -42.66 25.94
C GLU A 330 18.36 -42.11 25.63
N SER A 331 17.66 -41.59 26.64
CA SER A 331 16.37 -40.91 26.46
C SER A 331 16.50 -39.50 25.84
N TYR A 332 15.60 -39.15 24.92
CA TYR A 332 15.53 -37.81 24.30
C TYR A 332 14.32 -37.02 24.81
N LEU A 333 14.56 -35.99 25.63
CA LEU A 333 13.52 -35.03 26.02
C LEU A 333 12.99 -34.27 24.78
N THR A 334 11.66 -34.09 24.72
CA THR A 334 10.87 -33.72 23.54
C THR A 334 10.98 -32.26 23.08
N ASN A 335 12.19 -31.76 22.84
CA ASN A 335 12.46 -30.34 22.60
C ASN A 335 12.43 -29.93 21.10
N GLN A 336 11.32 -30.23 20.39
CA GLN A 336 11.05 -29.73 19.02
C GLN A 336 9.62 -29.20 18.77
N GLU A 337 8.81 -28.96 19.81
CA GLU A 337 7.39 -28.57 19.63
C GLU A 337 7.15 -27.18 19.02
N LYS A 338 8.17 -26.31 18.93
CA LYS A 338 8.07 -25.06 18.16
C LYS A 338 8.17 -25.34 16.66
N GLY A 339 7.08 -25.87 16.13
CA GLY A 339 6.98 -26.40 14.77
C GLY A 339 7.38 -25.39 13.69
N PHE A 340 8.38 -25.77 12.90
CA PHE A 340 8.86 -25.07 11.71
C PHE A 340 7.86 -25.15 10.53
N TRP A 341 6.56 -25.11 10.81
CA TRP A 341 5.50 -25.32 9.82
C TRP A 341 5.39 -24.17 8.79
N ASP A 342 5.71 -22.95 9.23
CA ASP A 342 5.86 -21.75 8.39
C ASP A 342 7.14 -21.74 7.54
N ASP A 343 8.06 -22.73 7.66
CA ASP A 343 9.25 -22.79 6.79
C ASP A 343 8.84 -23.16 5.35
N GLN A 344 9.14 -22.27 4.41
CA GLN A 344 8.70 -22.33 3.02
C GLN A 344 9.88 -22.39 2.04
N ILE A 345 9.65 -23.00 0.88
CA ILE A 345 10.59 -23.01 -0.26
C ILE A 345 10.57 -21.64 -0.97
N LYS A 346 11.73 -21.00 -1.14
CA LYS A 346 11.84 -19.63 -1.70
C LYS A 346 11.91 -19.59 -3.23
N ARG A 347 10.76 -19.66 -3.90
CA ARG A 347 10.66 -19.62 -5.39
C ARG A 347 11.13 -18.31 -6.05
N ASN A 348 11.33 -17.22 -5.29
CA ASN A 348 11.73 -15.90 -5.82
C ASN A 348 12.97 -15.89 -6.74
N ARG A 349 13.91 -16.83 -6.57
CA ARG A 349 15.12 -16.92 -7.40
C ARG A 349 14.85 -17.36 -8.86
N LEU A 350 13.71 -18.01 -9.12
CA LEU A 350 13.36 -18.68 -10.39
C LEU A 350 13.19 -17.72 -11.59
N PHE A 351 12.69 -16.52 -11.36
CA PHE A 351 12.08 -15.70 -12.42
C PHE A 351 13.05 -14.77 -13.16
N TYR A 352 12.73 -14.47 -14.43
CA TYR A 352 13.41 -13.47 -15.28
C TYR A 352 14.93 -13.70 -15.50
N CYS A 353 15.41 -14.93 -15.40
CA CYS A 353 16.82 -15.24 -15.63
C CYS A 353 17.12 -15.31 -17.14
N ALA A 354 17.66 -14.23 -17.72
CA ALA A 354 17.97 -14.14 -19.15
C ALA A 354 19.14 -15.04 -19.61
N HIS A 355 20.08 -15.38 -18.73
CA HIS A 355 21.32 -16.02 -19.14
C HIS A 355 21.14 -17.51 -19.48
N GLN A 356 21.50 -17.87 -20.70
CA GLN A 356 21.78 -19.24 -21.09
C GLN A 356 23.17 -19.63 -20.63
N ASN A 357 23.27 -20.74 -19.88
CA ASN A 357 24.52 -21.40 -19.53
C ASN A 357 24.27 -22.93 -19.58
N ARG A 358 25.34 -23.72 -19.53
CA ARG A 358 25.28 -25.06 -18.90
C ARG A 358 24.96 -24.89 -17.39
N PHE A 359 24.86 -25.96 -16.61
CA PHE A 359 24.65 -25.85 -15.15
C PHE A 359 25.58 -24.79 -14.53
N PHE A 360 25.04 -23.84 -13.75
CA PHE A 360 25.76 -22.58 -13.45
C PHE A 360 27.16 -22.83 -12.88
N GLN A 361 28.20 -22.29 -13.53
CA GLN A 361 29.60 -22.38 -13.07
C GLN A 361 29.84 -21.78 -11.68
N LYS A 362 28.98 -20.84 -11.24
CA LYS A 362 29.01 -20.26 -9.89
C LYS A 362 28.14 -20.99 -8.86
N HIS A 363 27.59 -22.16 -9.21
CA HIS A 363 26.91 -23.04 -8.27
C HIS A 363 27.95 -23.87 -7.50
N ILE A 364 27.72 -24.18 -6.23
CA ILE A 364 28.72 -24.83 -5.39
C ILE A 364 29.15 -26.22 -5.92
N LEU A 365 28.22 -26.99 -6.50
CA LEU A 365 28.47 -28.26 -7.21
C LEU A 365 29.47 -28.15 -8.38
N ASN A 366 29.54 -26.97 -9.02
CA ASN A 366 30.43 -26.67 -10.14
C ASN A 366 31.66 -25.85 -9.71
N SER A 367 31.93 -25.72 -8.41
CA SER A 367 33.14 -25.06 -7.93
C SER A 367 34.39 -25.78 -8.43
N LYS A 368 35.36 -25.01 -8.95
CA LYS A 368 36.70 -25.51 -9.31
C LYS A 368 37.74 -25.35 -8.19
N THR A 369 37.44 -24.56 -7.16
CA THR A 369 38.40 -24.14 -6.11
C THR A 369 38.16 -24.84 -4.77
N LEU A 370 37.25 -25.82 -4.72
CA LEU A 370 36.90 -26.56 -3.52
C LEU A 370 36.98 -28.07 -3.79
N SER A 371 37.49 -28.82 -2.83
CA SER A 371 37.48 -30.30 -2.89
C SER A 371 36.05 -30.85 -2.82
N GLN A 372 35.84 -32.10 -3.23
CA GLN A 372 34.51 -32.73 -3.18
C GLN A 372 33.93 -32.75 -1.76
N GLN A 373 34.79 -33.03 -0.76
CA GLN A 373 34.45 -32.98 0.66
C GLN A 373 34.08 -31.56 1.11
N GLN A 374 34.85 -30.52 0.71
CA GLN A 374 34.51 -29.12 1.01
C GLN A 374 33.19 -28.69 0.37
N ILE A 375 32.87 -29.15 -0.85
CA ILE A 375 31.57 -28.90 -1.50
C ILE A 375 30.45 -29.58 -0.70
N ARG A 376 30.62 -30.85 -0.35
CA ARG A 376 29.67 -31.66 0.45
C ARG A 376 29.36 -31.01 1.80
N ASP A 377 30.40 -30.66 2.55
CA ASP A 377 30.28 -30.14 3.91
C ASP A 377 29.69 -28.72 3.93
N ASN A 378 29.99 -27.90 2.92
CA ASN A 378 29.33 -26.61 2.75
C ASN A 378 27.84 -26.75 2.35
N ILE A 379 27.47 -27.69 1.48
CA ILE A 379 26.05 -27.98 1.18
C ILE A 379 25.33 -28.43 2.45
N TYR A 380 25.89 -29.37 3.22
CA TYR A 380 25.33 -29.80 4.49
C TYR A 380 25.13 -28.60 5.44
N LYS A 381 26.13 -27.72 5.56
CA LYS A 381 26.08 -26.52 6.39
C LYS A 381 25.03 -25.50 5.93
N GLU A 382 24.81 -25.33 4.62
CA GLU A 382 23.75 -24.45 4.09
C GLU A 382 22.35 -25.04 4.31
N VAL A 383 22.19 -26.35 4.18
CA VAL A 383 20.89 -27.05 4.29
C VAL A 383 20.45 -27.26 5.75
N PHE A 384 21.38 -27.61 6.65
CA PHE A 384 21.09 -27.95 8.05
C PHE A 384 21.50 -26.86 9.06
N GLY A 385 22.45 -25.98 8.72
CA GLY A 385 22.95 -24.95 9.63
C GLY A 385 23.58 -25.56 10.89
N PHE A 386 23.08 -25.15 12.06
CA PHE A 386 23.50 -25.65 13.37
C PHE A 386 22.60 -26.78 13.92
N ASN A 387 21.65 -27.30 13.13
CA ASN A 387 20.76 -28.36 13.58
C ASN A 387 21.55 -29.66 13.83
N ARG A 388 21.44 -30.21 15.05
CA ARG A 388 21.95 -31.54 15.36
C ARG A 388 21.09 -32.60 14.67
N VAL A 389 21.74 -33.65 14.16
CA VAL A 389 21.16 -34.81 13.48
C VAL A 389 21.97 -36.03 13.92
N ARG A 390 21.32 -37.17 14.20
CA ARG A 390 21.98 -38.41 14.64
C ARG A 390 23.11 -38.83 13.70
N ALA A 391 24.23 -39.30 14.25
CA ALA A 391 25.50 -39.45 13.52
C ALA A 391 25.38 -40.35 12.27
N GLU A 392 24.70 -41.48 12.40
CA GLU A 392 24.40 -42.42 11.31
C GLU A 392 23.63 -41.73 10.15
N LEU A 393 22.56 -40.98 10.47
CA LEU A 393 21.77 -40.27 9.47
C LEU A 393 22.56 -39.11 8.85
N LYS A 394 23.39 -38.40 9.61
CA LYS A 394 24.35 -37.43 9.06
C LYS A 394 25.28 -38.10 8.04
N GLY A 395 25.82 -39.28 8.35
CA GLY A 395 26.63 -40.08 7.42
C GLY A 395 25.88 -40.44 6.13
N LYS A 396 24.67 -40.98 6.24
CA LYS A 396 23.79 -41.30 5.09
C LYS A 396 23.52 -40.04 4.24
N VAL A 397 23.20 -38.90 4.85
CA VAL A 397 22.96 -37.62 4.14
C VAL A 397 24.23 -37.10 3.47
N MET A 398 25.39 -37.18 4.11
CA MET A 398 26.67 -36.79 3.50
C MET A 398 26.98 -37.64 2.26
N SER A 399 26.78 -38.96 2.33
CA SER A 399 26.95 -39.87 1.20
C SER A 399 26.01 -39.55 0.03
N ILE A 400 24.73 -39.21 0.30
CA ILE A 400 23.78 -38.75 -0.72
C ILE A 400 24.29 -37.47 -1.42
N ILE A 401 24.77 -36.49 -0.66
CA ILE A 401 25.31 -35.23 -1.21
C ILE A 401 26.57 -35.52 -2.05
N GLU A 402 27.44 -36.41 -1.60
CA GLU A 402 28.69 -36.79 -2.28
C GLU A 402 28.43 -37.50 -3.62
N GLN A 403 27.48 -38.44 -3.66
CA GLN A 403 27.02 -39.04 -4.92
C GLN A 403 26.39 -38.00 -5.87
N VAL A 404 25.61 -37.04 -5.35
CA VAL A 404 25.06 -35.94 -6.17
C VAL A 404 26.18 -35.08 -6.79
N ILE A 405 27.27 -34.81 -6.07
CA ILE A 405 28.44 -34.05 -6.57
C ILE A 405 29.15 -34.79 -7.71
N VAL A 406 29.25 -36.11 -7.65
CA VAL A 406 29.88 -36.95 -8.68
C VAL A 406 28.96 -37.11 -9.90
N ASN A 407 27.70 -37.52 -9.66
CA ASN A 407 26.78 -37.90 -10.74
C ASN A 407 26.26 -36.70 -11.53
N GLN A 408 26.10 -35.53 -10.89
CA GLN A 408 25.67 -34.29 -11.58
C GLN A 408 26.65 -33.87 -12.69
N LYS A 409 27.94 -34.22 -12.56
CA LYS A 409 28.97 -33.95 -13.58
C LYS A 409 28.90 -34.91 -14.77
N LYS A 410 28.34 -36.11 -14.57
CA LYS A 410 28.15 -37.16 -15.60
C LYS A 410 26.79 -37.08 -16.31
N PHE A 411 25.82 -36.32 -15.78
CA PHE A 411 24.46 -36.25 -16.31
C PHE A 411 24.38 -35.50 -17.66
N ASP A 412 23.91 -36.17 -18.72
CA ASP A 412 23.75 -35.52 -20.03
C ASP A 412 22.52 -34.59 -20.09
N PHE A 413 22.74 -33.34 -19.73
CA PHE A 413 21.79 -32.24 -19.89
C PHE A 413 21.32 -32.03 -21.35
N LYS A 414 22.08 -32.41 -22.38
CA LYS A 414 21.69 -32.25 -23.78
C LYS A 414 20.64 -33.31 -24.16
N TYR A 415 20.91 -34.59 -23.90
CA TYR A 415 19.96 -35.68 -24.14
C TYR A 415 18.66 -35.47 -23.36
N TYR A 416 18.72 -35.36 -22.02
CA TYR A 416 17.50 -35.29 -21.21
C TYR A 416 16.66 -34.02 -21.47
N LEU A 417 17.28 -32.88 -21.82
CA LEU A 417 16.54 -31.67 -22.20
C LEU A 417 15.91 -31.80 -23.60
N SER A 418 16.54 -32.53 -24.52
CA SER A 418 15.98 -32.79 -25.86
C SER A 418 14.83 -33.80 -25.80
N LYS A 419 15.00 -34.88 -25.04
CA LYS A 419 13.99 -35.91 -24.77
C LYS A 419 12.71 -35.34 -24.14
N ASN A 420 12.85 -34.48 -23.13
CA ASN A 420 11.71 -34.03 -22.33
C ASN A 420 11.14 -32.67 -22.75
N CYS A 421 11.95 -31.78 -23.32
CA CYS A 421 11.60 -30.37 -23.56
C CYS A 421 12.19 -29.91 -24.90
N PRO A 422 11.83 -30.53 -26.04
CA PRO A 422 12.46 -30.27 -27.33
C PRO A 422 12.36 -28.80 -27.79
N LEU A 423 13.23 -28.43 -28.73
CA LEU A 423 13.06 -27.21 -29.54
C LEU A 423 12.10 -27.53 -30.70
N PRO A 424 11.52 -26.51 -31.36
CA PRO A 424 10.80 -26.72 -32.61
C PRO A 424 11.66 -27.45 -33.64
N GLU A 425 11.00 -28.23 -34.49
CA GLU A 425 11.68 -28.93 -35.59
C GLU A 425 12.38 -27.92 -36.50
N ASN A 426 13.53 -28.34 -37.06
CA ASN A 426 14.37 -27.49 -37.90
C ASN A 426 14.68 -26.09 -37.33
N TRP A 427 14.76 -25.94 -36.00
CA TRP A 427 14.98 -24.66 -35.30
C TRP A 427 16.14 -23.79 -35.84
N LYS A 428 17.18 -24.38 -36.45
CA LYS A 428 18.24 -23.62 -37.13
C LYS A 428 17.68 -22.76 -38.28
N ASN A 429 16.84 -23.36 -39.11
CA ASN A 429 16.28 -22.77 -40.33
C ASN A 429 15.09 -21.88 -39.97
N LEU A 430 14.22 -22.34 -39.07
CA LEU A 430 13.09 -21.55 -38.55
C LEU A 430 13.56 -20.24 -37.90
N LYS A 431 14.67 -20.27 -37.15
CA LYS A 431 15.32 -19.07 -36.60
C LYS A 431 15.84 -18.12 -37.69
N LYS A 432 16.22 -18.61 -38.88
CA LYS A 432 16.65 -17.78 -40.01
C LYS A 432 15.44 -17.06 -40.61
N SER A 433 14.40 -17.81 -40.98
CA SER A 433 13.10 -17.28 -41.45
C SER A 433 12.60 -16.18 -40.50
N PHE A 434 12.43 -16.49 -39.22
CA PHE A 434 11.91 -15.51 -38.25
C PHE A 434 12.77 -14.26 -38.03
N LEU A 435 14.03 -14.23 -38.48
CA LEU A 435 14.86 -13.01 -38.48
C LEU A 435 14.70 -12.21 -39.78
N GLU A 436 14.36 -12.89 -40.87
CA GLU A 436 14.08 -12.33 -42.20
C GLU A 436 12.64 -11.77 -42.23
N ASP A 437 11.64 -12.59 -41.89
CA ASP A 437 10.23 -12.22 -41.72
C ASP A 437 10.07 -10.98 -40.81
N ALA A 438 10.76 -10.99 -39.66
CA ALA A 438 10.72 -9.90 -38.69
C ALA A 438 11.48 -8.64 -39.12
N ALA A 439 12.24 -8.68 -40.22
CA ALA A 439 12.90 -7.51 -40.82
C ALA A 439 12.05 -6.86 -41.91
N VAL A 440 11.20 -7.62 -42.62
CA VAL A 440 10.37 -7.13 -43.74
C VAL A 440 9.33 -6.11 -43.30
N SER A 441 8.48 -6.42 -42.32
CA SER A 441 7.41 -5.51 -41.89
C SER A 441 7.09 -5.59 -40.40
N GLY A 442 6.48 -4.53 -39.86
CA GLY A 442 6.01 -4.49 -38.48
C GLY A 442 4.91 -5.51 -38.18
N GLU A 443 4.13 -5.90 -39.19
CA GLU A 443 3.09 -6.93 -39.05
C GLU A 443 3.68 -8.34 -39.03
N LEU A 444 4.55 -8.69 -39.98
CA LEU A 444 5.25 -9.99 -39.98
C LEU A 444 6.06 -10.16 -38.69
N ARG A 445 6.73 -9.10 -38.22
CA ARG A 445 7.39 -9.08 -36.90
C ARG A 445 6.43 -9.35 -35.74
N GLY A 446 5.19 -8.86 -35.81
CA GLY A 446 4.15 -9.14 -34.82
C GLY A 446 3.64 -10.59 -34.87
N GLN A 447 3.54 -11.17 -36.07
CA GLN A 447 3.23 -12.59 -36.28
C GLN A 447 4.36 -13.48 -35.72
N VAL A 448 5.62 -13.15 -36.00
CA VAL A 448 6.80 -13.82 -35.43
C VAL A 448 6.80 -13.77 -33.89
N PHE A 449 6.51 -12.62 -33.27
CA PHE A 449 6.36 -12.56 -31.81
C PHE A 449 5.26 -13.48 -31.30
N ARG A 450 4.10 -13.53 -31.97
CA ARG A 450 2.96 -14.39 -31.60
C ARG A 450 3.38 -15.87 -31.57
N GLN A 451 3.97 -16.37 -32.65
CA GLN A 451 4.47 -17.76 -32.75
C GLN A 451 5.56 -18.05 -31.71
N LEU A 452 6.48 -17.13 -31.45
CA LEU A 452 7.51 -17.28 -30.40
C LEU A 452 6.91 -17.40 -28.98
N PHE A 453 5.73 -16.82 -28.73
CA PHE A 453 5.01 -16.94 -27.45
C PHE A 453 4.10 -18.18 -27.38
N GLU A 454 3.87 -18.87 -28.50
CA GLU A 454 3.17 -20.16 -28.59
C GLU A 454 4.13 -21.32 -28.29
N TYR A 455 5.42 -21.21 -28.61
CA TYR A 455 6.48 -22.15 -28.17
C TYR A 455 6.83 -22.09 -26.65
N GLN A 456 5.82 -21.81 -25.82
CA GLN A 456 5.85 -22.07 -24.38
C GLN A 456 5.99 -23.58 -24.14
N GLN A 457 6.74 -23.96 -23.11
CA GLN A 457 7.03 -25.34 -22.77
C GLN A 457 6.00 -25.89 -21.78
N ASP A 458 5.58 -27.14 -21.96
CA ASP A 458 4.60 -27.73 -21.05
C ASP A 458 5.18 -27.95 -19.64
N GLN A 459 4.30 -27.82 -18.64
CA GLN A 459 4.65 -27.92 -17.22
C GLN A 459 4.92 -29.38 -16.79
N ARG A 460 4.35 -30.38 -17.47
CA ARG A 460 4.69 -31.81 -17.26
C ARG A 460 6.01 -32.16 -17.95
N GLN A 461 6.25 -31.69 -19.16
CA GLN A 461 7.56 -31.79 -19.83
C GLN A 461 8.72 -31.31 -18.94
N ILE A 462 8.61 -30.10 -18.37
CA ILE A 462 9.63 -29.56 -17.46
C ILE A 462 9.73 -30.39 -16.17
N SER A 463 8.61 -30.84 -15.61
CA SER A 463 8.61 -31.73 -14.44
C SER A 463 9.31 -33.05 -14.73
N ASN A 464 9.13 -33.63 -15.91
CA ASN A 464 9.78 -34.87 -16.32
C ASN A 464 11.31 -34.67 -16.38
N PHE A 465 11.80 -33.60 -17.03
CA PHE A 465 13.23 -33.23 -17.03
C PHE A 465 13.82 -33.11 -15.61
N LEU A 466 13.09 -32.46 -14.68
CA LEU A 466 13.54 -32.30 -13.29
C LEU A 466 13.52 -33.61 -12.49
N THR A 467 12.57 -34.51 -12.77
CA THR A 467 12.50 -35.83 -12.11
C THR A 467 13.52 -36.82 -12.69
N GLU A 468 13.82 -36.73 -13.98
CA GLU A 468 14.92 -37.45 -14.64
C GLU A 468 16.28 -37.04 -14.07
N PHE A 469 16.52 -35.73 -13.86
CA PHE A 469 17.73 -35.27 -13.17
C PHE A 469 17.87 -35.94 -11.79
N VAL A 470 16.82 -35.90 -10.96
CA VAL A 470 16.87 -36.51 -9.62
C VAL A 470 17.05 -38.03 -9.70
N ALA A 471 16.36 -38.72 -10.62
CA ALA A 471 16.42 -40.18 -10.75
C ALA A 471 17.76 -40.73 -11.26
N ASN A 472 18.57 -39.91 -11.95
CA ASN A 472 19.88 -40.32 -12.48
C ASN A 472 21.07 -39.74 -11.68
N VAL A 473 20.86 -38.70 -10.85
CA VAL A 473 21.91 -38.04 -10.07
C VAL A 473 21.93 -38.49 -8.61
N PHE A 474 20.76 -38.74 -8.01
CA PHE A 474 20.68 -39.24 -6.62
C PHE A 474 20.80 -40.77 -6.59
N PRO A 475 21.24 -41.36 -5.46
CA PRO A 475 21.20 -42.81 -5.25
C PRO A 475 19.82 -43.41 -5.58
N LYS A 476 19.80 -44.63 -6.14
CA LYS A 476 18.56 -45.34 -6.51
C LYS A 476 17.56 -45.42 -5.35
N ASN A 477 18.05 -45.68 -4.14
CA ASN A 477 17.27 -45.79 -2.90
C ASN A 477 16.91 -44.44 -2.23
N PHE A 478 17.21 -43.30 -2.86
CA PHE A 478 16.81 -41.99 -2.33
C PHE A 478 15.29 -41.85 -2.22
N LEU A 479 14.56 -42.30 -3.25
CA LEU A 479 13.10 -42.26 -3.35
C LEU A 479 12.57 -43.40 -4.24
N GLU A 480 11.92 -44.38 -3.62
CA GLU A 480 11.45 -45.61 -4.29
C GLU A 480 9.91 -45.72 -4.27
N GLY A 481 9.38 -46.73 -4.98
CA GLY A 481 7.97 -47.14 -4.94
C GLY A 481 6.93 -46.01 -4.97
N LYS A 482 6.12 -45.93 -3.90
CA LYS A 482 5.06 -44.92 -3.74
C LYS A 482 5.65 -43.52 -3.55
N ASN A 483 6.72 -43.38 -2.78
CA ASN A 483 7.40 -42.10 -2.53
C ASN A 483 7.96 -41.46 -3.82
N LYS A 484 8.50 -42.25 -4.75
CA LYS A 484 8.89 -41.78 -6.10
C LYS A 484 7.70 -41.22 -6.88
N LYS A 485 6.58 -41.94 -6.90
CA LYS A 485 5.33 -41.49 -7.55
C LYS A 485 4.74 -40.21 -6.90
N ILE A 486 4.95 -40.00 -5.61
CA ILE A 486 4.55 -38.78 -4.89
C ILE A 486 5.49 -37.61 -5.24
N PHE A 487 6.81 -37.83 -5.21
CA PHE A 487 7.80 -36.81 -5.57
C PHE A 487 7.57 -36.24 -6.98
N ASN A 488 7.30 -37.10 -7.97
CA ASN A 488 7.01 -36.65 -9.33
C ASN A 488 5.76 -35.75 -9.40
N LYS A 489 4.73 -36.05 -8.58
CA LYS A 489 3.53 -35.19 -8.46
C LYS A 489 3.83 -33.85 -7.76
N LYS A 490 4.73 -33.83 -6.77
CA LYS A 490 5.21 -32.59 -6.12
C LYS A 490 6.06 -31.73 -7.07
N MET A 491 6.90 -32.36 -7.89
CA MET A 491 7.68 -31.66 -8.91
C MET A 491 6.76 -30.99 -9.95
N LEU A 492 5.72 -31.71 -10.40
CA LEU A 492 4.72 -31.13 -11.29
C LEU A 492 3.99 -29.95 -10.64
N GLN A 493 3.53 -30.10 -9.39
CA GLN A 493 2.89 -29.03 -8.62
C GLN A 493 3.79 -27.80 -8.47
N PHE A 494 5.09 -27.98 -8.25
CA PHE A 494 6.07 -26.91 -8.12
C PHE A 494 6.27 -26.08 -9.40
N VAL A 495 6.25 -26.76 -10.55
CA VAL A 495 6.28 -26.12 -11.88
C VAL A 495 4.93 -25.45 -12.19
N LYS A 496 3.81 -26.02 -11.75
CA LYS A 496 2.46 -25.44 -11.95
C LYS A 496 2.16 -24.20 -11.10
N PHE A 497 2.77 -24.07 -9.91
CA PHE A 497 2.49 -22.96 -8.97
C PHE A 497 2.61 -21.57 -9.62
N ASN A 498 1.61 -20.72 -9.36
CA ASN A 498 1.62 -19.30 -9.70
C ASN A 498 2.83 -18.56 -9.08
N ARG A 499 3.12 -17.36 -9.58
CA ARG A 499 4.31 -16.56 -9.24
C ARG A 499 4.66 -16.47 -7.76
N PHE A 500 3.65 -16.28 -6.91
CA PHE A 500 3.84 -16.04 -5.48
C PHE A 500 3.49 -17.25 -4.60
N GLU A 501 3.03 -18.35 -5.17
CA GLU A 501 2.75 -19.60 -4.46
C GLU A 501 4.04 -20.39 -4.21
N SER A 502 4.07 -21.18 -3.13
CA SER A 502 5.13 -22.16 -2.87
C SER A 502 4.69 -23.21 -1.84
N PHE A 503 5.56 -24.19 -1.59
CA PHE A 503 5.38 -25.20 -0.54
C PHE A 503 5.83 -24.68 0.85
N THR A 504 5.03 -25.01 1.87
CA THR A 504 5.37 -25.12 3.31
C THR A 504 5.93 -26.50 3.64
N LYS A 505 6.47 -26.75 4.85
CA LYS A 505 6.81 -28.12 5.32
C LYS A 505 5.68 -29.11 5.07
N ILE A 506 4.46 -28.80 5.55
CA ILE A 506 3.32 -29.73 5.47
C ILE A 506 2.88 -29.95 4.03
N SER A 507 2.72 -28.91 3.22
CA SER A 507 2.29 -29.08 1.82
C SER A 507 3.34 -29.80 0.97
N LEU A 508 4.64 -29.70 1.31
CA LEU A 508 5.70 -30.52 0.71
C LEU A 508 5.57 -31.99 1.13
N LEU A 509 5.58 -32.27 2.45
CA LEU A 509 5.59 -33.64 2.98
C LEU A 509 4.27 -34.41 2.80
N ASN A 510 3.12 -33.73 2.68
CA ASN A 510 1.81 -34.36 2.57
C ASN A 510 1.78 -35.51 1.55
N LYS A 511 1.34 -36.69 2.00
CA LYS A 511 1.30 -38.01 1.34
C LYS A 511 2.61 -38.81 1.26
N PHE A 512 3.78 -38.25 1.55
CA PHE A 512 5.00 -39.06 1.67
C PHE A 512 4.93 -40.00 2.87
N ARG A 513 5.44 -41.21 2.69
CA ARG A 513 5.59 -42.22 3.74
C ARG A 513 7.05 -42.21 4.20
N VAL A 514 7.37 -41.31 5.13
CA VAL A 514 8.75 -41.03 5.56
C VAL A 514 9.41 -42.26 6.22
N ASN A 515 8.61 -43.14 6.81
CA ASN A 515 9.01 -44.44 7.34
C ASN A 515 9.32 -45.51 6.25
N GLU A 516 8.83 -45.35 5.03
CA GLU A 516 9.17 -46.22 3.87
C GLU A 516 10.44 -45.74 3.13
N VAL A 517 11.22 -44.81 3.70
CA VAL A 517 12.46 -44.30 3.09
C VAL A 517 13.65 -45.00 3.74
N SER A 518 14.32 -45.89 3.00
CA SER A 518 15.37 -46.79 3.49
C SER A 518 16.54 -46.06 4.18
N TRP A 519 17.01 -44.93 3.63
CA TRP A 519 18.08 -44.13 4.25
C TRP A 519 17.65 -43.33 5.49
N LEU A 520 16.35 -43.28 5.81
CA LEU A 520 15.81 -42.72 7.05
C LEU A 520 15.58 -43.79 8.13
N SER A 521 15.90 -45.06 7.88
CA SER A 521 15.78 -46.12 8.88
C SER A 521 16.56 -45.81 10.17
N PHE A 522 16.07 -46.37 11.27
CA PHE A 522 16.72 -46.38 12.59
C PHE A 522 16.31 -47.64 13.36
N LYS A 523 17.12 -48.03 14.34
CA LYS A 523 16.74 -48.94 15.44
C LYS A 523 16.77 -48.11 16.73
N CYS A 524 15.78 -48.26 17.61
CA CYS A 524 15.73 -47.57 18.91
C CYS A 524 14.75 -48.25 19.87
N LYS A 525 14.85 -47.91 21.17
CA LYS A 525 13.80 -48.16 22.17
C LYS A 525 12.49 -47.46 21.76
N ASP A 526 11.33 -48.04 22.06
CA ASP A 526 10.03 -47.50 21.66
C ASP A 526 9.74 -46.09 22.21
N GLU A 527 10.25 -45.76 23.41
CA GLU A 527 10.24 -44.41 24.01
C GLU A 527 10.74 -43.33 23.03
N ASN A 528 11.87 -43.62 22.36
CA ASN A 528 12.59 -42.69 21.49
C ASN A 528 12.02 -42.65 20.06
N LYS A 529 11.15 -43.60 19.69
CA LYS A 529 10.60 -43.79 18.34
C LYS A 529 9.94 -42.53 17.78
N LYS A 530 9.13 -41.85 18.62
CA LYS A 530 8.47 -40.58 18.26
C LYS A 530 9.46 -39.45 18.00
N PHE A 531 10.58 -39.41 18.72
CA PHE A 531 11.64 -38.41 18.51
C PHE A 531 12.38 -38.64 17.18
N PHE A 532 12.80 -39.88 16.90
CA PHE A 532 13.46 -40.20 15.63
C PHE A 532 12.54 -40.11 14.40
N MET A 533 11.22 -40.35 14.53
CA MET A 533 10.26 -40.04 13.46
C MET A 533 10.17 -38.54 13.16
N ASN A 534 10.16 -37.69 14.18
CA ASN A 534 10.18 -36.23 14.01
C ASN A 534 11.50 -35.72 13.41
N GLU A 535 12.64 -36.28 13.84
CA GLU A 535 13.94 -36.00 13.24
C GLU A 535 13.97 -36.39 11.75
N ASN A 536 13.48 -37.60 11.42
CA ASN A 536 13.37 -38.07 10.04
C ASN A 536 12.53 -37.11 9.17
N GLU A 537 11.36 -36.66 9.65
CA GLU A 537 10.57 -35.67 8.92
C GLU A 537 11.33 -34.36 8.68
N HIS A 538 12.04 -33.85 9.70
CA HIS A 538 12.78 -32.60 9.60
C HIS A 538 13.93 -32.73 8.61
N VAL A 539 14.71 -33.81 8.69
CA VAL A 539 15.83 -34.09 7.78
C VAL A 539 15.32 -34.29 6.35
N PHE A 540 14.28 -35.11 6.16
CA PHE A 540 13.66 -35.33 4.86
C PHE A 540 13.10 -34.03 4.25
N PHE A 541 12.44 -33.19 5.07
CA PHE A 541 12.02 -31.86 4.65
C PHE A 541 13.20 -30.98 4.24
N LYS A 542 14.31 -30.95 4.99
CA LYS A 542 15.49 -30.14 4.62
C LYS A 542 16.17 -30.62 3.34
N VAL A 543 16.31 -31.95 3.14
CA VAL A 543 16.84 -32.50 1.89
C VAL A 543 15.91 -32.19 0.71
N LEU A 544 14.60 -32.42 0.83
CA LEU A 544 13.64 -32.03 -0.23
C LEU A 544 13.66 -30.50 -0.47
N LYS A 545 13.75 -29.68 0.58
CA LYS A 545 13.87 -28.23 0.46
C LYS A 545 15.09 -27.82 -0.34
N TRP A 546 16.24 -28.48 -0.17
CA TRP A 546 17.42 -28.27 -1.02
C TRP A 546 17.16 -28.64 -2.49
N VAL A 547 16.56 -29.82 -2.75
CA VAL A 547 16.20 -30.25 -4.11
C VAL A 547 15.27 -29.25 -4.80
N PHE A 548 14.29 -28.69 -4.09
CA PHE A 548 13.31 -27.74 -4.66
C PHE A 548 13.79 -26.27 -4.67
N GLU A 549 14.35 -25.74 -3.58
CA GLU A 549 14.76 -24.33 -3.46
C GLU A 549 16.06 -24.04 -4.22
N ASP A 550 16.95 -25.03 -4.35
CA ASP A 550 18.27 -24.86 -4.96
C ASP A 550 18.39 -25.59 -6.30
N LEU A 551 18.38 -26.94 -6.30
CA LEU A 551 18.69 -27.70 -7.52
C LEU A 551 17.66 -27.47 -8.64
N ALA A 552 16.37 -27.68 -8.37
CA ALA A 552 15.30 -27.51 -9.36
C ALA A 552 15.23 -26.06 -9.86
N ILE A 553 15.34 -25.07 -8.98
CA ILE A 553 15.37 -23.65 -9.36
C ILE A 553 16.61 -23.32 -10.20
N THR A 554 17.78 -23.85 -9.87
CA THR A 554 19.00 -23.69 -10.66
C THR A 554 18.84 -24.28 -12.06
N LEU A 555 18.34 -25.52 -12.18
CA LEU A 555 18.08 -26.18 -13.46
C LEU A 555 17.10 -25.40 -14.32
N MET A 556 15.96 -25.00 -13.75
CA MET A 556 14.97 -24.19 -14.44
C MET A 556 15.58 -22.86 -14.92
N ARG A 557 16.37 -22.18 -14.08
CA ARG A 557 17.06 -20.92 -14.42
C ARG A 557 18.16 -21.08 -15.47
N CYS A 558 18.80 -22.25 -15.60
CA CYS A 558 19.78 -22.52 -16.66
C CYS A 558 19.12 -22.69 -18.04
N TYR A 559 18.00 -23.42 -18.11
CA TYR A 559 17.45 -23.90 -19.38
C TYR A 559 16.15 -23.21 -19.84
N PHE A 560 15.44 -22.52 -18.93
CA PHE A 560 14.15 -21.87 -19.22
C PHE A 560 14.11 -20.41 -18.75
N TYR A 561 13.36 -19.56 -19.44
CA TYR A 561 12.98 -18.23 -18.96
C TYR A 561 11.56 -18.29 -18.38
N SER A 562 11.46 -18.05 -17.07
CA SER A 562 10.20 -18.12 -16.31
C SER A 562 9.59 -16.73 -16.12
N THR A 563 8.37 -16.51 -16.62
CA THR A 563 7.69 -15.20 -16.61
C THR A 563 6.16 -15.31 -16.61
N GLU A 564 5.47 -14.27 -16.15
CA GLU A 564 4.05 -14.05 -16.47
C GLU A 564 3.85 -13.65 -17.96
N LYS A 565 2.64 -13.87 -18.50
CA LYS A 565 2.10 -13.25 -19.74
C LYS A 565 1.21 -12.06 -19.36
N ALA A 566 1.13 -11.03 -20.21
CA ALA A 566 0.20 -9.92 -20.00
C ALA A 566 -1.26 -10.42 -20.01
N LYS A 567 -2.13 -9.81 -19.19
CA LYS A 567 -3.53 -10.23 -18.92
C LYS A 567 -3.72 -11.63 -18.28
N GLU A 568 -2.69 -12.47 -18.13
CA GLU A 568 -2.77 -13.78 -17.43
C GLU A 568 -2.30 -13.75 -15.95
N TYR A 569 -2.41 -12.57 -15.31
CA TYR A 569 -2.23 -12.35 -13.87
C TYR A 569 -0.92 -12.91 -13.28
N GLN A 570 -0.97 -14.03 -12.55
CA GLN A 570 0.16 -14.62 -11.83
C GLN A 570 0.61 -15.98 -12.40
N ARG A 571 -0.01 -16.45 -13.48
CA ARG A 571 0.32 -17.72 -14.14
C ARG A 571 1.74 -17.65 -14.71
N ILE A 572 2.51 -18.71 -14.52
CA ILE A 572 3.91 -18.78 -14.97
C ILE A 572 4.04 -19.62 -16.24
N PHE A 573 4.72 -19.02 -17.21
CA PHE A 573 5.10 -19.58 -18.49
C PHE A 573 6.62 -19.76 -18.54
N TYR A 574 7.03 -20.77 -19.31
CA TYR A 574 8.42 -21.20 -19.42
C TYR A 574 8.80 -21.31 -20.89
N TYR A 575 9.89 -20.66 -21.30
CA TYR A 575 10.41 -20.74 -22.66
C TYR A 575 11.84 -21.27 -22.65
N ARG A 576 12.22 -22.18 -23.56
CA ARG A 576 13.63 -22.58 -23.74
C ARG A 576 14.47 -21.33 -24.01
N LYS A 577 15.69 -21.26 -23.46
CA LYS A 577 16.58 -20.10 -23.66
C LYS A 577 16.77 -19.73 -25.14
N ASN A 578 16.86 -20.72 -26.03
CA ASN A 578 17.05 -20.52 -27.47
C ASN A 578 15.95 -19.62 -28.08
N ILE A 579 14.68 -19.91 -27.76
CA ILE A 579 13.51 -19.13 -28.18
C ILE A 579 13.52 -17.76 -27.50
N TRP A 580 13.73 -17.74 -26.17
CA TRP A 580 13.71 -16.47 -25.42
C TRP A 580 14.84 -15.51 -25.79
N ASN A 581 16.01 -16.02 -26.21
CA ASN A 581 17.09 -15.19 -26.76
C ASN A 581 16.70 -14.54 -28.08
N MET A 582 15.86 -15.19 -28.90
CA MET A 582 15.34 -14.61 -30.13
C MET A 582 14.33 -13.50 -29.82
N ILE A 583 13.37 -13.77 -28.92
CA ILE A 583 12.44 -12.75 -28.37
C ILE A 583 13.22 -11.55 -27.84
N MET A 584 14.23 -11.78 -26.98
CA MET A 584 15.06 -10.70 -26.41
C MET A 584 15.86 -9.93 -27.47
N ARG A 585 16.33 -10.57 -28.56
CA ARG A 585 16.99 -9.85 -29.66
C ARG A 585 15.99 -8.90 -30.31
N LEU A 586 14.88 -9.42 -30.82
CA LEU A 586 13.84 -8.62 -31.49
C LEU A 586 13.35 -7.47 -30.60
N SER A 587 13.09 -7.73 -29.31
CA SER A 587 12.70 -6.70 -28.35
C SER A 587 13.78 -5.66 -28.05
N ILE A 588 15.08 -6.02 -28.08
CA ILE A 588 16.16 -5.04 -27.93
C ILE A 588 16.25 -4.17 -29.18
N ASP A 589 16.19 -4.77 -30.37
CA ASP A 589 16.23 -4.04 -31.64
C ASP A 589 15.06 -3.03 -31.73
N ASP A 590 13.87 -3.41 -31.26
CA ASP A 590 12.68 -2.55 -31.23
C ASP A 590 12.78 -1.41 -30.22
N LEU A 591 13.30 -1.68 -29.02
CA LEU A 591 13.53 -0.66 -27.99
C LEU A 591 14.64 0.32 -28.43
N LEU A 592 15.68 -0.17 -29.12
CA LEU A 592 16.74 0.68 -29.68
C LEU A 592 16.25 1.60 -30.81
N LYS A 593 15.28 1.14 -31.60
CA LYS A 593 14.61 1.97 -32.62
C LYS A 593 13.62 2.99 -32.02
N GLN A 594 12.98 2.69 -30.89
CA GLN A 594 11.87 3.48 -30.35
C GLN A 594 12.25 4.47 -29.25
N ASN A 595 12.99 4.03 -28.22
CA ASN A 595 13.10 4.82 -26.97
C ASN A 595 14.31 4.53 -26.07
N LEU A 596 15.24 3.63 -26.43
CA LEU A 596 16.50 3.38 -25.70
C LEU A 596 17.74 3.63 -26.58
N LYS A 597 18.82 4.15 -25.99
CA LYS A 597 20.18 4.15 -26.58
C LYS A 597 21.08 3.24 -25.74
N GLN A 598 21.85 2.35 -26.35
CA GLN A 598 22.88 1.61 -25.60
C GLN A 598 24.01 2.56 -25.19
N VAL A 599 24.46 2.49 -23.94
CA VAL A 599 25.48 3.38 -23.37
C VAL A 599 26.57 2.62 -22.64
N GLU A 600 27.68 3.29 -22.37
CA GLU A 600 28.77 2.73 -21.58
C GLU A 600 28.37 2.48 -20.12
N LYS A 601 29.03 1.50 -19.50
CA LYS A 601 28.95 1.30 -18.05
C LYS A 601 29.60 2.44 -17.26
N LYS A 602 30.59 3.15 -17.85
CA LYS A 602 31.28 4.30 -17.24
C LYS A 602 30.35 5.53 -17.17
N GLU A 603 29.75 5.91 -18.29
CA GLU A 603 28.74 6.99 -18.40
C GLU A 603 27.60 6.81 -17.36
N MET A 604 26.93 5.66 -17.39
CA MET A 604 25.84 5.34 -16.46
C MET A 604 26.29 5.42 -15.00
N ARG A 605 27.49 4.93 -14.67
CA ARG A 605 28.06 5.00 -13.32
C ARG A 605 28.20 6.45 -12.85
N ILE A 606 28.87 7.29 -13.64
CA ILE A 606 29.17 8.68 -13.29
C ILE A 606 27.87 9.45 -12.99
N PHE A 607 26.83 9.27 -13.81
CA PHE A 607 25.54 9.89 -13.54
C PHE A 607 24.86 9.34 -12.28
N CYS A 608 24.81 8.01 -12.11
CA CYS A 608 24.14 7.38 -10.96
C CYS A 608 24.82 7.73 -9.62
N GLU A 609 26.14 7.82 -9.59
CA GLU A 609 26.91 8.19 -8.40
C GLU A 609 26.77 9.70 -8.12
N SER A 610 27.03 10.58 -9.09
CA SER A 610 26.90 12.04 -8.89
C SER A 610 25.48 12.47 -8.52
N GLN A 611 24.46 11.92 -9.19
CA GLN A 611 23.05 12.26 -8.90
C GLN A 611 22.42 11.38 -7.82
N ASN A 612 23.19 10.52 -7.12
CA ASN A 612 22.71 9.65 -6.04
C ASN A 612 21.40 8.89 -6.44
N PHE A 613 21.47 8.14 -7.54
CA PHE A 613 20.37 7.34 -8.07
C PHE A 613 20.81 5.90 -8.39
N ALA A 614 19.87 4.96 -8.33
CA ALA A 614 20.09 3.58 -8.77
C ALA A 614 19.51 3.37 -10.18
N PRO A 615 20.26 2.77 -11.12
CA PRO A 615 19.77 2.54 -12.49
C PRO A 615 18.64 1.51 -12.48
N GLY A 616 17.59 1.77 -13.27
CA GLY A 616 16.42 0.90 -13.37
C GLY A 616 16.77 -0.52 -13.80
N LYS A 617 16.07 -1.54 -13.30
CA LYS A 617 16.15 -2.90 -13.83
C LYS A 617 14.99 -3.16 -14.77
N LEU A 618 15.29 -3.35 -16.05
CA LEU A 618 14.32 -3.75 -17.07
C LEU A 618 14.07 -5.27 -17.05
N ARG A 619 12.84 -5.67 -17.39
CA ARG A 619 12.43 -7.04 -17.74
C ARG A 619 11.38 -6.97 -18.85
N LEU A 620 11.20 -8.07 -19.59
CA LEU A 620 10.20 -8.18 -20.66
C LEU A 620 9.11 -9.19 -20.26
N ILE A 621 7.88 -8.95 -20.72
CA ILE A 621 6.69 -9.81 -20.58
C ILE A 621 6.01 -9.94 -21.95
N PRO A 622 5.56 -11.13 -22.38
CA PRO A 622 4.77 -11.29 -23.62
C PRO A 622 3.42 -10.55 -23.57
N LYS A 623 3.01 -9.95 -24.68
CA LYS A 623 1.77 -9.17 -24.83
C LYS A 623 1.20 -9.34 -26.26
N GLY A 624 0.64 -10.52 -26.55
CA GLY A 624 -0.02 -10.79 -27.83
C GLY A 624 0.98 -10.92 -28.98
N ASP A 625 0.91 -10.02 -29.95
CA ASP A 625 1.83 -9.83 -31.08
C ASP A 625 3.06 -8.97 -30.73
N THR A 626 3.22 -8.57 -29.46
CA THR A 626 4.37 -7.75 -29.03
C THR A 626 4.75 -8.06 -27.59
N PHE A 627 5.65 -7.26 -27.01
CA PHE A 627 6.12 -7.38 -25.64
C PHE A 627 5.79 -6.13 -24.82
N ARG A 628 5.68 -6.28 -23.49
CA ARG A 628 5.64 -5.15 -22.55
C ARG A 628 6.98 -5.05 -21.83
N PRO A 629 7.77 -3.98 -22.03
CA PRO A 629 8.85 -3.65 -21.11
C PRO A 629 8.26 -3.31 -19.74
N ILE A 630 8.87 -3.81 -18.67
CA ILE A 630 8.60 -3.34 -17.29
C ILE A 630 9.93 -3.01 -16.62
N MET A 631 10.02 -1.80 -16.09
CA MET A 631 11.16 -1.33 -15.33
C MET A 631 10.86 -1.31 -13.83
N THR A 632 11.90 -1.47 -13.01
CA THR A 632 11.81 -1.54 -11.55
C THR A 632 12.98 -0.83 -10.88
N PHE A 633 12.68 0.03 -9.91
CA PHE A 633 13.66 0.87 -9.20
C PHE A 633 13.94 0.40 -7.77
N ASN A 634 13.83 -0.92 -7.53
CA ASN A 634 14.03 -1.55 -6.22
C ASN A 634 15.51 -1.85 -5.90
N ARG A 635 16.44 -1.30 -6.69
CA ARG A 635 17.88 -1.39 -6.43
C ARG A 635 18.28 -0.32 -5.40
N LYS A 636 19.25 -0.67 -4.58
CA LYS A 636 19.97 0.28 -3.71
C LYS A 636 20.84 1.22 -4.55
N ILE A 637 21.00 2.45 -4.10
CA ILE A 637 21.95 3.42 -4.68
C ILE A 637 23.38 2.95 -4.34
N PRO A 638 24.35 3.01 -5.26
CA PRO A 638 25.73 2.59 -5.01
C PRO A 638 26.49 3.55 -4.08
N ASN A 639 27.61 3.07 -3.53
CA ASN A 639 28.66 3.83 -2.83
C ASN A 639 28.20 4.69 -1.63
N GLN A 640 27.00 4.47 -1.10
CA GLN A 640 26.45 5.25 0.00
C GLN A 640 27.03 4.82 1.36
N VAL A 641 27.78 5.75 1.97
CA VAL A 641 28.49 5.57 3.25
C VAL A 641 27.52 5.62 4.43
N GLY A 642 27.82 4.83 5.46
CA GLY A 642 27.01 4.75 6.69
C GLY A 642 25.86 3.74 6.62
N LYS A 643 25.50 3.20 7.79
CA LYS A 643 24.54 2.07 7.94
C LYS A 643 23.17 2.33 7.28
N PHE A 644 22.73 3.59 7.23
CA PHE A 644 21.37 3.97 6.84
C PHE A 644 21.19 4.22 5.34
N GLN A 645 22.08 5.00 4.74
CA GLN A 645 22.00 5.29 3.30
C GLN A 645 22.12 4.00 2.48
N SER A 646 22.88 3.00 2.97
CA SER A 646 23.04 1.65 2.39
C SER A 646 21.76 0.87 2.02
N ARG A 647 20.55 1.38 2.32
CA ARG A 647 19.24 0.80 1.96
C ARG A 647 18.38 1.68 1.05
N MET A 648 18.79 2.91 0.72
CA MET A 648 17.98 3.84 -0.07
C MET A 648 17.88 3.42 -1.54
N THR A 649 16.68 3.55 -2.10
CA THR A 649 16.36 3.32 -3.51
C THR A 649 16.00 4.64 -4.19
N THR A 650 16.00 4.67 -5.52
CA THR A 650 15.54 5.84 -6.30
C THR A 650 14.12 6.28 -5.90
N ASN A 651 13.20 5.33 -5.69
CA ASN A 651 11.82 5.64 -5.25
C ASN A 651 11.74 6.16 -3.80
N ASN A 652 12.66 5.76 -2.92
CA ASN A 652 12.74 6.32 -1.57
C ASN A 652 13.32 7.75 -1.59
N LYS A 653 14.32 8.03 -2.43
CA LYS A 653 14.87 9.38 -2.60
C LYS A 653 13.82 10.34 -3.16
N LEU A 654 13.03 9.91 -4.14
CA LEU A 654 11.93 10.70 -4.72
C LEU A 654 10.69 10.79 -3.82
N GLN A 655 10.69 10.21 -2.61
CA GLN A 655 9.50 10.20 -1.74
C GLN A 655 9.03 11.61 -1.38
N THR A 656 9.94 12.55 -1.11
CA THR A 656 9.58 13.94 -0.76
C THR A 656 9.00 14.70 -1.95
N ALA A 657 9.62 14.57 -3.13
CA ALA A 657 9.11 15.13 -4.38
C ALA A 657 7.76 14.54 -4.81
N HIS A 658 7.51 13.26 -4.49
CA HIS A 658 6.20 12.63 -4.68
C HIS A 658 5.11 13.22 -3.76
N MET A 659 5.46 13.85 -2.63
CA MET A 659 4.45 14.56 -1.81
C MET A 659 4.05 15.89 -2.47
N MET A 660 5.01 16.67 -2.97
CA MET A 660 4.74 17.86 -3.81
C MET A 660 3.85 17.51 -5.01
N LEU A 661 4.20 16.46 -5.74
CA LEU A 661 3.41 16.02 -6.90
C LEU A 661 2.04 15.46 -6.50
N LYS A 662 1.86 14.92 -5.28
CA LYS A 662 0.55 14.55 -4.76
C LYS A 662 -0.36 15.77 -4.55
N ASN A 663 0.18 16.91 -4.16
CA ASN A 663 -0.61 18.14 -4.02
C ASN A 663 -1.07 18.65 -5.40
N LEU A 664 -0.17 18.63 -6.39
CA LEU A 664 -0.51 18.87 -7.80
C LEU A 664 -1.62 17.91 -8.27
N LYS A 665 -1.49 16.60 -8.02
CA LYS A 665 -2.51 15.58 -8.32
C LYS A 665 -3.87 15.91 -7.69
N SER A 666 -3.91 16.29 -6.42
CA SER A 666 -5.14 16.66 -5.72
C SER A 666 -5.78 17.92 -6.31
N LYS A 667 -4.99 18.96 -6.61
CA LYS A 667 -5.45 20.18 -7.30
C LYS A 667 -6.01 19.87 -8.69
N MET A 668 -5.32 19.05 -9.50
CA MET A 668 -5.81 18.64 -10.82
C MET A 668 -7.17 17.97 -10.74
N PHE A 669 -7.40 17.11 -9.74
CA PHE A 669 -8.70 16.48 -9.54
C PHE A 669 -9.77 17.48 -9.07
N LYS A 670 -9.45 18.32 -8.07
CA LYS A 670 -10.33 19.31 -7.43
C LYS A 670 -10.81 20.40 -8.39
N HIS A 671 -9.91 20.96 -9.19
CA HIS A 671 -10.23 21.96 -10.22
C HIS A 671 -10.58 21.33 -11.58
N SER A 672 -10.64 19.99 -11.67
CA SER A 672 -10.91 19.22 -12.89
C SER A 672 -10.01 19.58 -14.09
N PHE A 673 -8.75 19.96 -13.83
CA PHE A 673 -7.75 20.30 -14.83
C PHE A 673 -7.40 19.10 -15.71
N GLY A 674 -7.52 19.27 -17.03
CA GLY A 674 -7.34 18.24 -18.05
C GLY A 674 -8.17 16.98 -17.79
N PHE A 675 -9.34 17.11 -17.16
CA PHE A 675 -10.28 16.03 -16.88
C PHE A 675 -9.68 14.80 -16.15
N ALA A 676 -8.50 14.94 -15.55
CA ALA A 676 -7.73 13.83 -15.03
C ALA A 676 -8.38 13.18 -13.78
N VAL A 677 -8.29 11.86 -13.71
CA VAL A 677 -8.60 11.04 -12.54
C VAL A 677 -7.44 10.07 -12.28
N PHE A 678 -7.18 9.71 -11.02
CA PHE A 678 -5.95 9.00 -10.64
C PHE A 678 -6.21 7.68 -9.89
N ASN A 679 -7.41 7.50 -9.33
CA ASN A 679 -7.78 6.28 -8.64
C ASN A 679 -9.29 6.01 -8.72
N TYR A 680 -9.70 4.84 -8.24
CA TYR A 680 -11.06 4.35 -8.36
C TYR A 680 -12.10 5.20 -7.60
N ASP A 681 -11.72 5.81 -6.47
CA ASP A 681 -12.61 6.68 -5.71
C ASP A 681 -12.80 8.04 -6.41
N ASP A 682 -11.79 8.54 -7.15
CA ASP A 682 -11.87 9.76 -7.98
C ASP A 682 -12.91 9.59 -9.11
N ILE A 683 -12.81 8.46 -9.82
CA ILE A 683 -13.72 8.05 -10.90
C ILE A 683 -15.15 8.00 -10.37
N MET A 684 -15.36 7.25 -9.28
CA MET A 684 -16.71 7.02 -8.77
C MET A 684 -17.34 8.27 -8.14
N LYS A 685 -16.54 9.19 -7.57
CA LYS A 685 -17.03 10.52 -7.16
C LYS A 685 -17.61 11.33 -8.33
N ARG A 686 -16.90 11.39 -9.47
CA ARG A 686 -17.39 12.12 -10.66
C ARG A 686 -18.58 11.41 -11.33
N TYR A 687 -18.51 10.08 -11.43
CA TYR A 687 -19.59 9.26 -11.99
C TYR A 687 -20.89 9.40 -11.18
N GLU A 688 -20.82 9.35 -9.85
CA GLU A 688 -21.99 9.51 -8.98
C GLU A 688 -22.67 10.88 -9.14
N ASN A 689 -21.88 11.96 -9.21
CA ASN A 689 -22.39 13.32 -9.47
C ASN A 689 -23.09 13.42 -10.83
N PHE A 690 -22.46 12.91 -11.90
CA PHE A 690 -23.08 12.89 -13.24
C PHE A 690 -24.37 12.07 -13.27
N VAL A 691 -24.41 10.89 -12.64
CA VAL A 691 -25.63 10.06 -12.56
C VAL A 691 -26.75 10.80 -11.80
N GLN A 692 -26.43 11.61 -10.80
CA GLN A 692 -27.41 12.46 -10.12
C GLN A 692 -27.94 13.58 -11.03
N LYS A 693 -27.06 14.31 -11.74
CA LYS A 693 -27.48 15.33 -12.72
C LYS A 693 -28.33 14.76 -13.85
N TRP A 694 -27.89 13.65 -14.44
CA TRP A 694 -28.61 12.96 -15.52
C TRP A 694 -30.03 12.53 -15.10
N LYS A 695 -30.21 12.09 -13.85
CA LYS A 695 -31.53 11.78 -13.28
C LYS A 695 -32.40 13.03 -13.06
N GLN A 696 -31.81 14.18 -12.72
CA GLN A 696 -32.55 15.44 -12.52
C GLN A 696 -33.16 15.99 -13.81
N ILE A 697 -32.55 15.71 -14.97
CA ILE A 697 -33.00 16.16 -16.30
C ILE A 697 -33.76 15.07 -17.08
N ASN A 698 -34.47 14.18 -16.38
CA ASN A 698 -35.29 13.11 -16.95
C ASN A 698 -34.55 12.04 -17.79
N SER A 699 -33.27 11.77 -17.47
CA SER A 699 -32.49 10.64 -18.02
C SER A 699 -32.38 10.57 -19.56
N PRO A 700 -31.91 11.65 -20.22
CA PRO A 700 -31.81 11.74 -21.69
C PRO A 700 -30.83 10.72 -22.28
N LYS A 701 -30.99 10.42 -23.58
CA LYS A 701 -30.11 9.51 -24.31
C LYS A 701 -28.65 10.00 -24.27
N LEU A 702 -27.72 9.07 -24.04
CA LEU A 702 -26.29 9.37 -23.95
C LEU A 702 -25.48 8.71 -25.07
N TYR A 703 -24.47 9.45 -25.55
CA TYR A 703 -23.42 9.01 -26.44
C TYR A 703 -22.14 8.76 -25.63
N PHE A 704 -21.60 7.56 -25.76
CA PHE A 704 -20.41 7.09 -25.06
C PHE A 704 -19.23 7.03 -26.02
N VAL A 705 -18.05 7.44 -25.57
CA VAL A 705 -16.78 7.22 -26.27
C VAL A 705 -15.72 6.73 -25.28
N ALA A 706 -15.01 5.67 -25.62
CA ALA A 706 -13.77 5.29 -24.94
C ALA A 706 -12.62 5.18 -25.94
N MET A 707 -11.45 5.69 -25.55
CA MET A 707 -10.26 5.76 -26.39
C MET A 707 -9.00 5.64 -25.53
N ASP A 708 -7.91 5.12 -26.09
CA ASP A 708 -6.75 4.62 -25.33
C ASP A 708 -5.43 5.08 -25.96
N ILE A 709 -4.63 5.83 -25.20
CA ILE A 709 -3.35 6.39 -25.66
C ILE A 709 -2.32 5.25 -25.85
N GLU A 710 -1.71 5.16 -27.03
CA GLU A 710 -0.61 4.22 -27.24
C GLU A 710 0.60 4.61 -26.38
N LYS A 711 1.04 3.65 -25.53
CA LYS A 711 2.28 3.72 -24.74
C LYS A 711 2.44 5.07 -24.02
N CYS A 712 1.39 5.54 -23.34
CA CYS A 712 1.30 6.89 -22.75
C CYS A 712 2.60 7.41 -22.10
N TYR A 713 3.24 6.63 -21.22
CA TYR A 713 4.52 6.95 -20.57
C TYR A 713 5.68 7.14 -21.55
N ASP A 714 5.77 6.30 -22.58
CA ASP A 714 6.86 6.27 -23.55
C ASP A 714 6.73 7.42 -24.59
N ASN A 715 5.54 7.99 -24.70
CA ASN A 715 5.20 9.12 -25.57
C ASN A 715 5.20 10.49 -24.87
N VAL A 716 5.41 10.55 -23.55
CA VAL A 716 5.57 11.84 -22.83
C VAL A 716 6.80 12.59 -23.33
N ASP A 717 6.62 13.85 -23.73
CA ASP A 717 7.71 14.80 -23.95
C ASP A 717 8.25 15.30 -22.59
N CYS A 718 9.47 14.87 -22.25
CA CYS A 718 10.11 15.20 -20.99
C CYS A 718 10.44 16.70 -20.85
N GLU A 719 10.72 17.41 -21.93
CA GLU A 719 11.08 18.84 -21.89
C GLU A 719 9.83 19.70 -21.75
N ARG A 720 8.73 19.36 -22.46
CA ARG A 720 7.43 19.97 -22.19
C ARG A 720 6.96 19.72 -20.75
N VAL A 721 7.15 18.52 -20.19
CA VAL A 721 6.85 18.27 -18.76
C VAL A 721 7.70 19.15 -17.84
N VAL A 722 9.00 19.32 -18.10
CA VAL A 722 9.86 20.24 -17.33
C VAL A 722 9.28 21.66 -17.38
N ASN A 723 8.96 22.15 -18.58
CA ASN A 723 8.44 23.50 -18.82
C ASN A 723 7.07 23.72 -18.15
N PHE A 724 6.14 22.76 -18.28
CA PHE A 724 4.83 22.81 -17.62
C PHE A 724 4.98 22.83 -16.08
N LEU A 725 5.87 22.01 -15.50
CA LEU A 725 6.08 21.99 -14.05
C LEU A 725 6.71 23.28 -13.53
N GLN A 726 7.59 23.91 -14.31
CA GLN A 726 8.17 25.20 -13.95
C GLN A 726 7.10 26.30 -13.96
N LYS A 727 6.33 26.41 -15.05
CA LYS A 727 5.36 27.50 -15.29
C LYS A 727 3.99 27.35 -14.61
N SER A 728 3.58 26.14 -14.20
CA SER A 728 2.23 25.87 -13.70
C SER A 728 1.90 26.50 -12.35
N ASP A 729 0.87 27.36 -12.32
CA ASP A 729 0.29 27.98 -11.12
C ASP A 729 -0.36 26.99 -10.14
N LEU A 730 -0.68 25.76 -10.60
CA LEU A 730 -1.12 24.69 -9.69
C LEU A 730 -0.03 24.29 -8.67
N MET A 731 1.24 24.67 -8.86
CA MET A 731 2.34 24.36 -7.95
C MET A 731 2.92 25.59 -7.25
N ASP A 732 2.94 25.52 -5.92
CA ASP A 732 3.42 26.54 -4.99
C ASP A 732 4.95 26.73 -5.07
N LYS A 733 5.44 27.86 -4.54
CA LYS A 733 6.86 28.24 -4.45
C LYS A 733 7.62 27.39 -3.43
N GLU A 734 6.94 26.91 -2.39
CA GLU A 734 7.49 26.06 -1.33
C GLU A 734 6.45 25.07 -0.80
N TYR A 735 6.90 24.07 -0.05
CA TYR A 735 6.08 22.97 0.46
C TYR A 735 6.49 22.59 1.87
N PHE A 736 5.51 22.23 2.70
CA PHE A 736 5.75 21.63 4.01
C PHE A 736 5.49 20.13 3.98
N ILE A 737 6.36 19.35 4.64
CA ILE A 737 6.27 17.90 4.72
C ILE A 737 6.02 17.50 6.18
N LEU A 738 4.85 16.93 6.40
CA LEU A 738 4.33 16.51 7.69
C LEU A 738 4.52 14.99 7.85
N ASN A 739 5.11 14.58 8.98
CA ASN A 739 5.24 13.18 9.41
C ASN A 739 4.13 12.83 10.42
N THR A 740 3.36 11.76 10.15
CA THR A 740 2.27 11.30 11.03
C THR A 740 2.38 9.81 11.36
N PHE A 741 1.99 9.46 12.58
CA PHE A 741 1.72 8.08 12.97
C PHE A 741 0.21 7.80 12.89
N VAL A 742 -0.14 6.58 12.45
CA VAL A 742 -1.52 6.18 12.11
C VAL A 742 -1.85 4.80 12.69
N LEU A 743 -2.88 4.72 13.53
CA LEU A 743 -3.56 3.47 13.92
C LEU A 743 -4.78 3.28 13.01
N LYS A 744 -4.67 2.49 11.93
CA LYS A 744 -5.86 2.15 11.12
C LYS A 744 -6.64 1.02 11.78
N ARG A 745 -7.93 1.25 12.06
CA ARG A 745 -8.87 0.24 12.56
C ARG A 745 -8.87 -0.97 11.62
N LYS A 746 -8.86 -2.19 12.18
CA LYS A 746 -8.92 -3.42 11.37
C LYS A 746 -10.38 -3.81 11.07
N ASN A 747 -10.81 -3.59 9.83
CA ASN A 747 -12.14 -3.94 9.30
C ASN A 747 -12.57 -5.42 9.52
N ASN A 748 -11.64 -6.32 9.87
CA ASN A 748 -11.97 -7.73 10.10
C ASN A 748 -12.47 -8.04 11.53
N ILE A 749 -12.30 -7.14 12.49
CA ILE A 749 -12.63 -7.31 13.93
C ILE A 749 -13.83 -6.42 14.29
N ILE A 750 -14.79 -6.99 15.01
CA ILE A 750 -16.01 -6.34 15.51
C ILE A 750 -15.88 -6.26 17.04
N VAL A 751 -16.35 -5.17 17.64
CA VAL A 751 -16.65 -5.12 19.08
C VAL A 751 -18.15 -5.36 19.21
N GLU A 752 -18.53 -6.41 19.94
CA GLU A 752 -19.93 -6.71 20.31
C GLU A 752 -20.14 -6.13 21.71
N ARG A 753 -21.22 -5.37 21.94
CA ARG A 753 -21.41 -4.65 23.22
C ARG A 753 -21.70 -5.63 24.36
N SER A 754 -22.44 -6.70 24.06
CA SER A 754 -22.81 -7.78 25.00
C SER A 754 -21.61 -8.57 25.53
N ASN A 755 -20.50 -8.65 24.77
CA ASN A 755 -19.29 -9.37 25.13
C ASN A 755 -18.09 -8.42 25.31
N PHE A 756 -18.31 -7.25 25.94
CA PHE A 756 -17.24 -6.27 26.16
C PHE A 756 -16.10 -6.85 27.01
N ARG A 757 -14.98 -7.15 26.35
CA ARG A 757 -13.70 -7.47 27.00
C ARG A 757 -12.65 -6.51 26.47
N LYS A 758 -11.89 -5.88 27.36
CA LYS A 758 -10.70 -5.15 26.94
C LYS A 758 -9.69 -6.14 26.32
N LEU A 759 -9.05 -5.75 25.22
CA LEU A 759 -8.00 -6.51 24.55
C LEU A 759 -6.84 -5.58 24.14
N PRO A 760 -5.60 -6.08 23.99
CA PRO A 760 -4.47 -5.25 23.55
C PRO A 760 -4.73 -4.54 22.22
N ILE A 761 -4.39 -3.25 22.11
CA ILE A 761 -4.69 -2.36 20.96
C ILE A 761 -4.19 -2.90 19.62
N LYS A 762 -3.07 -3.64 19.65
CA LYS A 762 -2.52 -4.40 18.51
C LYS A 762 -3.49 -5.44 17.92
N GLN A 763 -4.55 -5.80 18.64
CA GLN A 763 -5.66 -6.59 18.12
C GLN A 763 -6.56 -5.71 17.23
N TYR A 764 -7.17 -4.64 17.77
CA TYR A 764 -8.14 -3.79 17.05
C TYR A 764 -7.54 -2.95 15.91
N PHE A 765 -6.27 -2.54 16.03
CA PHE A 765 -5.63 -1.56 15.13
C PHE A 765 -4.37 -2.09 14.45
N ARG A 766 -4.04 -1.51 13.30
CA ARG A 766 -2.78 -1.70 12.58
C ARG A 766 -2.03 -0.37 12.47
N TYR A 767 -0.82 -0.34 13.00
CA TYR A 767 0.14 0.75 12.84
C TYR A 767 0.54 0.96 11.36
N LYS A 768 0.66 2.24 10.99
CA LYS A 768 1.29 2.76 9.78
C LYS A 768 2.02 4.07 10.13
N PHE A 769 2.95 4.45 9.27
CA PHE A 769 3.53 5.80 9.20
C PHE A 769 3.12 6.42 7.87
N GLN A 770 2.79 7.71 7.85
CA GLN A 770 2.38 8.44 6.66
C GLN A 770 3.11 9.79 6.58
N LYS A 771 3.59 10.13 5.38
CA LYS A 771 3.99 11.50 5.02
C LYS A 771 2.84 12.21 4.30
N ILE A 772 2.66 13.48 4.61
CA ILE A 772 1.68 14.37 3.98
C ILE A 772 2.45 15.56 3.40
N GLY A 773 2.09 15.97 2.18
CA GLY A 773 2.55 17.22 1.57
C GLY A 773 1.53 18.33 1.80
N ILE A 774 2.01 19.55 2.00
CA ILE A 774 1.21 20.76 2.23
C ILE A 774 1.83 21.88 1.38
N ASP A 775 1.00 22.69 0.72
CA ASP A 775 1.43 23.80 -0.14
C ASP A 775 1.83 25.01 0.73
N GLY A 776 2.93 25.69 0.42
CA GLY A 776 3.52 26.75 1.25
C GLY A 776 2.62 27.95 1.57
N SER A 777 1.75 28.33 0.63
CA SER A 777 0.70 29.35 0.81
C SER A 777 -0.41 28.92 1.79
N SER A 778 -0.43 27.66 2.18
CA SER A 778 -1.37 27.09 3.13
C SER A 778 -0.63 26.53 4.35
N TYR A 779 -1.18 26.72 5.55
CA TYR A 779 -0.67 26.04 6.73
C TYR A 779 -1.83 25.51 7.60
N PRO A 780 -2.64 24.56 7.07
CA PRO A 780 -3.83 24.04 7.73
C PRO A 780 -3.53 23.03 8.85
N THR A 781 -4.44 22.91 9.82
CA THR A 781 -4.34 21.88 10.87
C THR A 781 -4.39 20.47 10.29
N LEU A 782 -3.89 19.47 11.03
CA LEU A 782 -4.06 18.06 10.63
C LEU A 782 -5.55 17.66 10.55
N PHE A 783 -6.42 18.34 11.31
CA PHE A 783 -7.87 18.14 11.22
C PHE A 783 -8.42 18.66 9.88
N GLU A 784 -8.14 19.90 9.50
CA GLU A 784 -8.54 20.47 8.20
C GLU A 784 -8.07 19.64 6.99
N ILE A 785 -6.82 19.13 7.02
CA ILE A 785 -6.26 18.27 5.96
C ILE A 785 -7.08 16.99 5.74
N LEU A 786 -7.73 16.49 6.80
CA LEU A 786 -8.54 15.27 6.78
C LEU A 786 -10.03 15.57 6.55
N GLU A 787 -10.45 16.82 6.78
CA GLU A 787 -11.78 17.37 6.50
C GLU A 787 -11.96 17.89 5.07
N ASP A 788 -10.88 18.15 4.32
CA ASP A 788 -10.98 18.40 2.86
C ASP A 788 -11.56 17.15 2.18
N GLU A 789 -12.76 17.29 1.60
CA GLU A 789 -13.47 16.20 0.92
C GLU A 789 -12.72 15.64 -0.30
N PHE A 790 -11.74 16.38 -0.81
CA PHE A 790 -10.85 15.99 -1.90
C PHE A 790 -9.58 15.26 -1.43
N ASN A 791 -9.36 15.05 -0.12
CA ASN A 791 -8.15 14.40 0.37
C ASN A 791 -8.00 12.94 -0.11
N ASP A 792 -6.80 12.58 -0.57
CA ASP A 792 -6.50 11.27 -1.16
C ASP A 792 -5.87 10.27 -0.18
N LEU A 793 -5.77 10.64 1.11
CA LEU A 793 -4.97 9.93 2.11
C LEU A 793 -5.60 8.60 2.55
N ASN A 794 -6.91 8.40 2.28
CA ASN A 794 -7.68 7.23 2.67
C ASN A 794 -7.50 6.91 4.18
N MET A 795 -7.69 7.93 5.02
CA MET A 795 -7.52 7.82 6.47
C MET A 795 -8.78 7.39 7.23
N LYS A 796 -9.90 7.14 6.53
CA LYS A 796 -11.16 6.65 7.12
C LYS A 796 -10.93 5.57 8.19
N ARG A 797 -11.53 5.73 9.37
CA ARG A 797 -11.36 4.87 10.57
C ARG A 797 -9.90 4.71 11.00
N THR A 798 -9.21 5.83 11.20
CA THR A 798 -7.88 5.87 11.83
C THR A 798 -7.87 6.73 13.09
N ILE A 799 -6.93 6.45 13.99
CA ILE A 799 -6.43 7.44 14.95
C ILE A 799 -5.09 7.95 14.40
N ILE A 800 -4.90 9.26 14.32
CA ILE A 800 -3.76 9.89 13.64
C ILE A 800 -3.19 11.06 14.45
N VAL A 801 -1.86 11.17 14.45
CA VAL A 801 -1.12 12.15 15.27
C VAL A 801 0.08 12.71 14.49
N GLU A 802 0.24 14.03 14.56
CA GLU A 802 1.39 14.79 14.07
C GLU A 802 2.62 14.52 14.98
N GLN A 803 3.74 14.08 14.41
CA GLN A 803 4.87 13.52 15.18
C GLN A 803 6.09 14.46 15.28
N GLU A 804 6.30 15.30 14.28
CA GLU A 804 7.50 16.13 14.15
C GLU A 804 7.13 17.49 13.57
N GLN A 805 7.97 18.51 13.81
CA GLN A 805 7.95 19.75 13.06
C GLN A 805 7.81 19.51 11.55
N ARG A 806 6.87 20.23 10.93
CA ARG A 806 6.67 20.24 9.48
C ARG A 806 7.91 20.80 8.78
N LYS A 807 8.52 19.99 7.92
CA LYS A 807 9.80 20.33 7.27
C LYS A 807 9.53 21.09 5.98
N LYS A 808 10.00 22.35 5.92
CA LYS A 808 9.88 23.25 4.76
C LYS A 808 10.89 22.88 3.67
N PHE A 809 10.46 22.91 2.41
CA PHE A 809 11.28 22.68 1.21
C PHE A 809 10.87 23.64 0.08
N PRO A 810 11.81 24.33 -0.58
CA PRO A 810 11.55 25.06 -1.83
C PRO A 810 11.04 24.15 -2.96
N LYS A 811 10.19 24.68 -3.87
CA LYS A 811 9.75 24.00 -5.10
C LYS A 811 10.92 23.41 -5.87
N ASN A 812 11.99 24.20 -6.04
CA ASN A 812 13.16 23.81 -6.83
C ASN A 812 13.89 22.58 -6.25
N ASP A 813 14.06 22.48 -4.94
CA ASP A 813 14.79 21.37 -4.29
C ASP A 813 14.04 20.04 -4.44
N LEU A 814 12.71 20.08 -4.44
CA LEU A 814 11.85 18.93 -4.68
C LEU A 814 11.74 18.60 -6.18
N LEU A 815 11.75 19.61 -7.05
CA LEU A 815 11.59 19.45 -8.49
C LEU A 815 12.88 18.97 -9.17
N GLN A 816 14.06 19.48 -8.79
CA GLN A 816 15.35 19.17 -9.41
C GLN A 816 15.66 17.66 -9.51
N PRO A 817 15.45 16.82 -8.46
CA PRO A 817 15.58 15.37 -8.56
C PRO A 817 14.65 14.73 -9.60
N VAL A 818 13.47 15.29 -9.82
CA VAL A 818 12.49 14.80 -10.80
C VAL A 818 12.91 15.17 -12.22
N LEU A 819 13.33 16.41 -12.46
CA LEU A 819 13.80 16.85 -13.79
C LEU A 819 14.98 16.01 -14.25
N LYS A 820 15.99 15.86 -13.37
CA LYS A 820 17.23 15.13 -13.65
C LYS A 820 17.00 13.67 -14.04
N ILE A 821 16.04 12.98 -13.40
CA ILE A 821 15.75 11.57 -13.75
C ILE A 821 14.82 11.42 -14.96
N CYS A 822 14.02 12.44 -15.31
CA CYS A 822 13.24 12.43 -16.56
C CYS A 822 14.14 12.69 -17.78
N GLN A 823 15.11 13.61 -17.67
CA GLN A 823 16.11 13.89 -18.70
C GLN A 823 17.14 12.76 -18.88
N ASN A 824 17.47 12.04 -17.81
CA ASN A 824 18.59 11.09 -17.78
C ASN A 824 18.24 9.81 -16.99
N ASN A 825 17.25 9.04 -17.45
CA ASN A 825 17.00 7.70 -16.90
C ASN A 825 17.95 6.65 -17.51
N TYR A 826 18.69 5.94 -16.66
CA TYR A 826 19.56 4.82 -17.04
C TYR A 826 19.01 3.48 -16.58
N VAL A 827 19.09 2.47 -17.46
CA VAL A 827 18.52 1.14 -17.25
C VAL A 827 19.55 0.04 -17.53
N THR A 828 19.59 -0.99 -16.69
CA THR A 828 20.33 -2.23 -16.98
C THR A 828 19.40 -3.26 -17.58
N PHE A 829 19.78 -3.82 -18.72
CA PHE A 829 19.12 -5.01 -19.30
C PHE A 829 20.15 -6.01 -19.82
N ASN A 830 19.98 -7.29 -19.47
CA ASN A 830 20.88 -8.39 -19.85
C ASN A 830 22.39 -8.06 -19.76
N LYS A 831 22.85 -7.58 -18.60
CA LYS A 831 24.22 -7.06 -18.31
C LYS A 831 24.66 -5.79 -19.07
N LYS A 832 24.03 -5.43 -20.19
CA LYS A 832 24.25 -4.15 -20.91
C LYS A 832 23.54 -2.98 -20.19
N GLN A 833 24.00 -1.76 -20.47
CA GLN A 833 23.39 -0.51 -19.97
C GLN A 833 22.78 0.26 -21.14
N TYR A 834 21.67 0.95 -20.87
CA TYR A 834 20.96 1.77 -21.85
C TYR A 834 20.48 3.05 -21.16
N LYS A 835 20.38 4.14 -21.92
CA LYS A 835 19.73 5.40 -21.54
C LYS A 835 18.36 5.46 -22.20
N GLN A 836 17.33 5.91 -21.50
CA GLN A 836 16.02 6.19 -22.10
C GLN A 836 16.08 7.53 -22.82
N MET A 837 15.59 7.57 -24.06
CA MET A 837 15.68 8.72 -24.97
C MET A 837 14.31 9.37 -25.27
N LYS A 838 13.20 8.62 -25.18
CA LYS A 838 11.83 9.15 -25.28
C LYS A 838 11.00 8.66 -24.09
N GLY A 839 10.09 9.50 -23.60
CA GLY A 839 9.17 9.17 -22.54
C GLY A 839 9.78 9.16 -21.14
N ILE A 840 8.90 9.10 -20.15
CA ILE A 840 9.28 9.06 -18.74
C ILE A 840 9.45 7.62 -18.23
N PRO A 841 10.31 7.39 -17.22
CA PRO A 841 10.56 6.05 -16.69
C PRO A 841 9.35 5.38 -16.03
N GLN A 842 8.85 4.30 -16.65
CA GLN A 842 7.83 3.45 -16.03
C GLN A 842 8.32 2.83 -14.70
N GLY A 843 7.51 2.91 -13.64
CA GLY A 843 7.81 2.29 -12.34
C GLY A 843 8.55 3.16 -11.33
N LEU A 844 8.82 4.44 -11.62
CA LEU A 844 9.04 5.42 -10.54
C LEU A 844 7.72 5.73 -9.82
N CYS A 845 7.81 6.13 -8.56
CA CYS A 845 6.66 6.59 -7.78
C CYS A 845 5.99 7.87 -8.33
N VAL A 846 6.74 8.70 -9.07
CA VAL A 846 6.25 9.99 -9.60
C VAL A 846 5.59 9.90 -10.99
N SER A 847 5.95 8.91 -11.81
CA SER A 847 5.66 8.94 -13.25
C SER A 847 4.18 8.95 -13.62
N TYR A 848 3.29 8.36 -12.81
CA TYR A 848 1.85 8.39 -13.10
C TYR A 848 1.26 9.79 -12.98
N ILE A 849 1.77 10.62 -12.06
CA ILE A 849 1.37 12.02 -11.93
C ILE A 849 1.94 12.83 -13.09
N LEU A 850 3.22 12.64 -13.41
CA LEU A 850 3.89 13.33 -14.53
C LEU A 850 3.21 13.02 -15.88
N SER A 851 2.84 11.77 -16.12
CA SER A 851 2.11 11.38 -17.35
C SER A 851 0.73 12.02 -17.41
N SER A 852 -0.06 11.95 -16.32
CA SER A 852 -1.38 12.57 -16.32
C SER A 852 -1.34 14.09 -16.37
N PHE A 853 -0.32 14.73 -15.80
CA PHE A 853 -0.11 16.18 -15.88
C PHE A 853 0.31 16.63 -17.29
N TYR A 854 1.17 15.85 -17.98
CA TYR A 854 1.50 16.10 -19.38
C TYR A 854 0.26 16.17 -20.26
N TYR A 855 -0.53 15.08 -20.30
CA TYR A 855 -1.74 15.04 -21.12
C TYR A 855 -2.77 16.08 -20.68
N ALA A 856 -2.86 16.39 -19.38
CA ALA A 856 -3.77 17.42 -18.87
C ALA A 856 -3.47 18.83 -19.43
N ASN A 857 -2.19 19.21 -19.56
CA ASN A 857 -1.82 20.49 -20.17
C ASN A 857 -2.11 20.53 -21.69
N LEU A 858 -2.13 19.37 -22.36
CA LEU A 858 -2.46 19.28 -23.78
C LEU A 858 -3.98 19.30 -24.02
N GLU A 859 -4.75 18.62 -23.17
CA GLU A 859 -6.19 18.41 -23.39
C GLU A 859 -7.08 19.50 -22.80
N GLU A 860 -6.61 20.29 -21.82
CA GLU A 860 -7.37 21.39 -21.21
C GLU A 860 -7.96 22.33 -22.27
N ASN A 861 -7.09 22.98 -23.07
CA ASN A 861 -7.53 23.92 -24.10
C ASN A 861 -8.26 23.21 -25.27
N ALA A 862 -7.87 21.97 -25.60
CA ALA A 862 -8.44 21.23 -26.73
C ALA A 862 -9.87 20.73 -26.47
N LEU A 863 -10.20 20.45 -25.21
CA LEU A 863 -11.48 19.86 -24.78
C LEU A 863 -12.31 20.78 -23.88
N GLN A 864 -11.92 22.05 -23.70
CA GLN A 864 -12.66 23.02 -22.87
C GLN A 864 -14.13 23.19 -23.28
N PHE A 865 -14.50 22.91 -24.53
CA PHE A 865 -15.89 22.97 -25.00
C PHE A 865 -16.81 22.00 -24.22
N LEU A 866 -16.28 20.85 -23.79
CA LEU A 866 -16.99 19.88 -22.95
C LEU A 866 -17.21 20.36 -21.50
N ARG A 867 -16.73 21.56 -21.14
CA ARG A 867 -17.06 22.22 -19.86
C ARG A 867 -18.38 22.99 -19.94
N LYS A 868 -18.95 23.20 -21.13
CA LYS A 868 -20.30 23.73 -21.29
C LYS A 868 -21.31 22.73 -20.71
N GLU A 869 -22.25 23.25 -19.94
CA GLU A 869 -23.30 22.46 -19.30
C GLU A 869 -24.63 23.21 -19.36
N SER A 870 -25.69 22.52 -19.75
CA SER A 870 -27.09 22.97 -19.72
C SER A 870 -27.92 21.93 -18.98
N MET A 871 -28.56 22.36 -17.89
CA MET A 871 -29.50 21.55 -17.10
C MET A 871 -30.97 21.79 -17.52
N ASP A 872 -31.18 22.47 -18.65
CA ASP A 872 -32.49 22.68 -19.27
C ASP A 872 -33.10 21.32 -19.69
N PRO A 873 -34.32 20.96 -19.23
CA PRO A 873 -34.99 19.72 -19.65
C PRO A 873 -35.35 19.67 -21.14
N GLU A 874 -35.57 20.80 -21.82
CA GLU A 874 -35.88 20.84 -23.25
C GLU A 874 -34.62 20.69 -24.11
N LYS A 875 -33.50 21.25 -23.64
CA LYS A 875 -32.18 21.15 -24.31
C LYS A 875 -31.04 20.79 -23.34
N PRO A 876 -31.01 19.53 -22.85
CA PRO A 876 -30.01 19.08 -21.89
C PRO A 876 -28.65 18.85 -22.57
N GLU A 877 -27.64 19.63 -22.18
CA GLU A 877 -26.25 19.44 -22.60
C GLU A 877 -25.41 19.11 -21.36
N ILE A 878 -25.28 17.84 -21.01
CA ILE A 878 -24.42 17.42 -19.89
C ILE A 878 -23.28 16.53 -20.36
N ASN A 879 -22.10 16.71 -19.76
CA ASN A 879 -20.84 16.10 -20.19
C ASN A 879 -20.09 15.51 -18.98
N LEU A 880 -19.73 14.22 -19.04
CA LEU A 880 -18.75 13.59 -18.15
C LEU A 880 -17.57 13.09 -18.96
N LEU A 881 -16.43 13.77 -18.82
CA LEU A 881 -15.15 13.32 -19.34
C LEU A 881 -14.22 12.92 -18.17
N MET A 882 -13.61 11.74 -18.30
CA MET A 882 -12.62 11.22 -17.37
C MET A 882 -11.46 10.57 -18.11
N ARG A 883 -10.22 10.86 -17.70
CA ARG A 883 -9.03 10.13 -18.15
C ARG A 883 -8.27 9.52 -16.97
N LEU A 884 -8.15 8.19 -16.95
CA LEU A 884 -7.27 7.44 -16.05
C LEU A 884 -5.99 7.05 -16.80
N THR A 885 -4.92 7.81 -16.59
CA THR A 885 -3.62 7.72 -17.30
C THR A 885 -3.76 7.72 -18.82
N ASP A 886 -3.94 6.55 -19.43
CA ASP A 886 -4.05 6.24 -20.86
C ASP A 886 -5.51 6.03 -21.34
N ASP A 887 -6.42 5.62 -20.45
CA ASP A 887 -7.81 5.28 -20.77
C ASP A 887 -8.74 6.51 -20.61
N TYR A 888 -9.39 6.93 -21.69
CA TYR A 888 -10.48 7.92 -21.70
C TYR A 888 -11.87 7.27 -21.60
N LEU A 889 -12.80 7.96 -20.96
CA LEU A 889 -14.25 7.79 -21.10
C LEU A 889 -14.93 9.17 -21.19
N LEU A 890 -15.69 9.37 -22.27
CA LEU A 890 -16.67 10.45 -22.43
C LEU A 890 -18.08 9.86 -22.39
N MET A 891 -18.98 10.54 -21.69
CA MET A 891 -20.43 10.37 -21.73
C MET A 891 -21.05 11.75 -21.94
N THR A 892 -21.90 11.91 -22.96
CA THR A 892 -22.51 13.21 -23.30
C THR A 892 -23.92 13.02 -23.87
N THR A 893 -24.83 13.98 -23.67
CA THR A 893 -26.13 14.00 -24.36
C THR A 893 -26.01 14.38 -25.84
N GLU A 894 -24.92 15.04 -26.23
CA GLU A 894 -24.75 15.60 -27.57
C GLU A 894 -23.85 14.75 -28.48
N LYS A 895 -24.41 14.20 -29.57
CA LYS A 895 -23.64 13.36 -30.52
C LYS A 895 -22.49 14.16 -31.16
N ASN A 896 -22.71 15.44 -31.42
CA ASN A 896 -21.70 16.32 -32.02
C ASN A 896 -20.52 16.53 -31.06
N ASN A 897 -20.77 16.68 -29.76
CA ASN A 897 -19.71 16.74 -28.74
C ASN A 897 -18.91 15.43 -28.68
N ALA A 898 -19.56 14.27 -28.82
CA ALA A 898 -18.90 12.97 -28.87
C ALA A 898 -18.01 12.80 -30.12
N MET A 899 -18.45 13.30 -31.29
CA MET A 899 -17.66 13.26 -32.52
C MET A 899 -16.49 14.26 -32.50
N LEU A 900 -16.74 15.50 -32.07
CA LEU A 900 -15.72 16.55 -31.96
C LEU A 900 -14.63 16.19 -30.94
N PHE A 901 -14.97 15.48 -29.87
CA PHE A 901 -14.00 14.93 -28.90
C PHE A 901 -12.98 14.00 -29.57
N ILE A 902 -13.43 13.11 -30.47
CA ILE A 902 -12.56 12.16 -31.19
C ILE A 902 -11.65 12.94 -32.16
N GLU A 903 -12.22 13.86 -32.95
CA GLU A 903 -11.48 14.72 -33.87
C GLU A 903 -10.39 15.53 -33.13
N LYS A 904 -10.76 16.28 -32.09
CA LYS A 904 -9.83 17.15 -31.35
C LYS A 904 -8.71 16.35 -30.69
N LEU A 905 -8.99 15.18 -30.11
CA LEU A 905 -7.94 14.31 -29.59
C LEU A 905 -7.06 13.72 -30.69
N TYR A 906 -7.62 13.33 -31.84
CA TYR A 906 -6.82 12.83 -32.96
C TYR A 906 -5.84 13.89 -33.46
N GLN A 907 -6.31 15.12 -33.71
CA GLN A 907 -5.47 16.26 -34.11
C GLN A 907 -4.43 16.60 -33.03
N LEU A 908 -4.81 16.55 -31.74
CA LEU A 908 -3.89 16.74 -30.62
C LEU A 908 -2.78 15.68 -30.61
N SER A 909 -3.05 14.44 -31.02
CA SER A 909 -2.03 13.38 -31.11
C SER A 909 -0.99 13.65 -32.20
N LEU A 910 -1.43 14.16 -33.36
CA LEU A 910 -0.56 14.55 -34.48
C LEU A 910 0.38 15.69 -34.06
N GLY A 911 -0.17 16.80 -33.54
CA GLY A 911 0.60 17.98 -33.13
C GLY A 911 1.54 17.79 -31.93
N ASN A 912 1.48 16.64 -31.26
CA ASN A 912 2.29 16.32 -30.07
C ASN A 912 3.04 14.97 -30.19
N PHE A 913 3.10 14.36 -31.38
CA PHE A 913 3.87 13.13 -31.66
C PHE A 913 3.59 11.95 -30.72
N PHE A 914 2.33 11.80 -30.31
CA PHE A 914 1.78 10.60 -29.68
C PHE A 914 0.72 9.94 -30.58
N LYS A 915 0.15 8.81 -30.17
CA LYS A 915 -0.86 8.07 -30.96
C LYS A 915 -1.94 7.49 -30.05
N PHE A 916 -3.10 7.20 -30.64
CA PHE A 916 -4.16 6.40 -30.02
C PHE A 916 -4.20 5.00 -30.62
N HIS A 917 -4.52 3.99 -29.80
CA HIS A 917 -4.83 2.66 -30.30
C HIS A 917 -6.23 2.66 -30.93
N MET A 918 -6.37 3.06 -32.20
CA MET A 918 -7.68 3.14 -32.89
C MET A 918 -8.46 1.81 -32.85
N LYS A 919 -7.77 0.65 -32.84
CA LYS A 919 -8.38 -0.68 -32.62
C LYS A 919 -8.99 -0.91 -31.21
N LYS A 920 -8.98 0.10 -30.33
CA LYS A 920 -9.68 0.15 -29.04
C LYS A 920 -10.73 1.26 -28.95
N LEU A 921 -10.83 2.14 -29.96
CA LEU A 921 -11.87 3.16 -30.01
C LEU A 921 -13.24 2.48 -29.99
N LYS A 922 -14.15 3.02 -29.18
CA LYS A 922 -15.40 2.38 -28.79
C LYS A 922 -16.50 3.41 -28.64
N THR A 923 -17.59 3.23 -29.38
CA THR A 923 -18.78 4.10 -29.35
C THR A 923 -20.07 3.29 -29.25
N ASN A 924 -21.12 3.84 -28.65
CA ASN A 924 -22.48 3.27 -28.71
C ASN A 924 -23.30 3.82 -29.90
N PHE A 925 -22.61 4.37 -30.91
CA PHE A 925 -23.18 4.93 -32.12
C PHE A 925 -22.23 4.70 -33.30
N ALA A 926 -22.77 4.50 -34.50
CA ALA A 926 -21.98 4.33 -35.72
C ALA A 926 -21.21 5.61 -36.05
N LEU A 927 -19.94 5.45 -36.42
CA LEU A 927 -18.96 6.53 -36.56
C LEU A 927 -18.09 6.35 -37.81
N ASN A 928 -18.23 7.26 -38.78
CA ASN A 928 -17.37 7.31 -39.96
C ASN A 928 -16.08 8.09 -39.66
N LEU A 929 -14.93 7.42 -39.59
CA LEU A 929 -13.65 8.05 -39.24
C LEU A 929 -13.13 9.04 -40.30
N GLN A 930 -13.56 8.92 -41.55
CA GLN A 930 -13.15 9.81 -42.63
C GLN A 930 -13.87 11.17 -42.54
N LYS A 931 -15.17 11.17 -42.21
CA LYS A 931 -16.00 12.39 -42.04
C LYS A 931 -15.60 13.27 -40.85
N ILE A 932 -14.83 12.75 -39.89
CA ILE A 932 -14.17 13.50 -38.80
C ILE A 932 -12.65 13.63 -38.99
N GLY A 933 -12.14 13.44 -40.22
CA GLY A 933 -10.72 13.68 -40.55
C GLY A 933 -9.72 12.82 -39.78
N CYS A 934 -10.14 11.67 -39.23
CA CYS A 934 -9.32 10.80 -38.39
C CYS A 934 -8.56 9.73 -39.20
N THR A 935 -9.00 9.39 -40.41
CA THR A 935 -8.23 8.55 -41.36
C THR A 935 -8.59 8.88 -42.81
N ASN A 936 -7.70 8.52 -43.76
CA ASN A 936 -7.96 8.57 -45.20
C ASN A 936 -8.68 7.29 -45.71
N THR A 937 -9.17 6.43 -44.82
CA THR A 937 -9.74 5.11 -45.13
C THR A 937 -11.20 5.04 -44.70
N THR A 938 -12.03 4.37 -45.50
CA THR A 938 -13.47 4.14 -45.27
C THR A 938 -13.77 3.11 -44.16
N GLN A 939 -12.95 3.05 -43.10
CA GLN A 939 -13.27 2.27 -41.91
C GLN A 939 -14.28 3.02 -41.04
N ASP A 940 -15.55 2.71 -41.27
CA ASP A 940 -16.61 2.94 -40.29
C ASP A 940 -16.34 2.10 -39.02
N ILE A 941 -16.63 2.68 -37.86
CA ILE A 941 -16.72 1.97 -36.58
C ILE A 941 -18.20 1.76 -36.30
N ASP A 942 -18.62 0.49 -36.31
CA ASP A 942 -19.95 0.08 -35.87
C ASP A 942 -20.18 0.43 -34.39
N SER A 943 -21.43 0.75 -34.05
CA SER A 943 -21.83 0.86 -32.65
C SER A 943 -21.64 -0.47 -31.91
N ILE A 944 -21.16 -0.41 -30.67
CA ILE A 944 -21.12 -1.57 -29.77
C ILE A 944 -22.53 -2.17 -29.66
N ASN A 945 -22.66 -3.43 -30.09
CA ASN A 945 -23.92 -4.18 -30.11
C ASN A 945 -24.16 -4.92 -28.77
N ASP A 946 -23.96 -4.21 -27.66
CA ASP A 946 -24.07 -4.68 -26.26
C ASP A 946 -24.61 -3.53 -25.41
N ASP A 947 -25.61 -3.80 -24.57
CA ASP A 947 -26.19 -2.84 -23.63
C ASP A 947 -25.20 -2.37 -22.54
N LEU A 948 -24.09 -3.10 -22.35
CA LEU A 948 -23.06 -2.81 -21.36
C LEU A 948 -21.82 -2.16 -21.98
N PHE A 949 -21.62 -0.87 -21.75
CA PHE A 949 -20.38 -0.17 -22.10
C PHE A 949 -19.24 -0.52 -21.14
N HIS A 950 -18.15 -1.12 -21.65
CA HIS A 950 -17.04 -1.63 -20.83
C HIS A 950 -15.85 -0.66 -20.77
N TRP A 951 -15.49 -0.17 -19.57
CA TRP A 951 -14.33 0.72 -19.34
C TRP A 951 -13.53 0.33 -18.08
N ILE A 952 -12.19 0.20 -18.18
CA ILE A 952 -11.20 -0.07 -17.11
C ILE A 952 -11.50 -1.17 -16.05
N GLY A 953 -12.50 -2.03 -16.27
CA GLY A 953 -12.94 -3.07 -15.30
C GLY A 953 -14.31 -2.80 -14.67
N ILE A 954 -14.99 -1.74 -15.08
CA ILE A 954 -16.40 -1.43 -14.85
C ILE A 954 -17.17 -1.78 -16.14
N SER A 955 -18.38 -2.30 -16.01
CA SER A 955 -19.40 -2.23 -17.08
C SER A 955 -20.48 -1.25 -16.65
N ILE A 956 -20.88 -0.36 -17.56
CA ILE A 956 -21.93 0.64 -17.39
C ILE A 956 -23.10 0.23 -18.29
N ASP A 957 -24.30 0.13 -17.74
CA ASP A 957 -25.52 -0.03 -18.52
C ASP A 957 -25.85 1.29 -19.25
N ILE A 958 -25.94 1.24 -20.57
CA ILE A 958 -26.09 2.43 -21.44
C ILE A 958 -27.44 3.13 -21.23
N LYS A 959 -28.46 2.40 -20.77
CA LYS A 959 -29.85 2.88 -20.63
C LYS A 959 -30.16 3.43 -19.23
N THR A 960 -29.52 2.88 -18.19
CA THR A 960 -29.85 3.14 -16.77
C THR A 960 -28.70 3.71 -15.94
N LEU A 961 -27.48 3.76 -16.51
CA LEU A 961 -26.22 4.09 -15.83
C LEU A 961 -25.90 3.25 -14.58
N ASN A 962 -26.57 2.11 -14.42
CA ASN A 962 -26.21 1.13 -13.39
C ASN A 962 -24.87 0.47 -13.76
N ILE A 963 -24.09 0.06 -12.75
CA ILE A 963 -22.72 -0.45 -12.90
C ILE A 963 -22.55 -1.88 -12.39
N ILE A 964 -21.71 -2.65 -13.08
CA ILE A 964 -21.36 -4.04 -12.74
C ILE A 964 -19.84 -4.22 -12.75
N GLN A 965 -19.28 -4.91 -11.75
CA GLN A 965 -17.84 -5.17 -11.70
C GLN A 965 -17.43 -6.27 -12.69
N ASN A 966 -16.38 -6.02 -13.49
CA ASN A 966 -15.87 -6.99 -14.47
C ASN A 966 -14.91 -7.99 -13.81
N ILE A 967 -15.51 -8.94 -13.10
CA ILE A 967 -14.85 -10.09 -12.49
C ILE A 967 -14.84 -11.26 -13.48
N ASN A 968 -13.68 -11.87 -13.70
CA ASN A 968 -13.60 -13.13 -14.44
C ASN A 968 -14.20 -14.27 -13.60
N ILE A 969 -15.30 -14.87 -14.09
CA ILE A 969 -16.02 -15.97 -13.42
C ILE A 969 -15.56 -17.38 -13.85
N LYS A 970 -14.66 -17.50 -14.85
CA LYS A 970 -14.10 -18.81 -15.23
C LYS A 970 -13.09 -19.26 -14.18
N LYS A 971 -13.25 -20.49 -13.67
CA LYS A 971 -12.44 -21.09 -12.58
C LYS A 971 -10.93 -20.86 -12.69
N GLU A 972 -10.35 -21.05 -13.88
CA GLU A 972 -8.92 -20.84 -14.10
C GLU A 972 -8.52 -19.37 -13.95
N GLY A 973 -9.33 -18.46 -14.51
CA GLY A 973 -9.19 -17.01 -14.38
C GLY A 973 -9.37 -16.52 -12.94
N ILE A 974 -10.23 -17.18 -12.15
CA ILE A 974 -10.38 -16.93 -10.71
C ILE A 974 -9.11 -17.37 -9.96
N LEU A 975 -8.63 -18.60 -10.19
CA LEU A 975 -7.55 -19.20 -9.41
C LEU A 975 -6.16 -18.66 -9.77
N CYS A 976 -5.92 -18.18 -11.00
CA CYS A 976 -4.66 -17.52 -11.36
C CYS A 976 -4.47 -16.12 -10.72
N THR A 977 -5.47 -15.60 -10.00
CA THR A 977 -5.32 -14.43 -9.11
C THR A 977 -5.18 -14.81 -7.63
N LEU A 978 -5.22 -16.10 -7.28
CA LEU A 978 -5.11 -16.56 -5.90
C LEU A 978 -3.64 -16.68 -5.46
N ASN A 979 -3.44 -16.67 -4.15
CA ASN A 979 -2.22 -17.06 -3.49
C ASN A 979 -2.63 -17.83 -2.22
N VAL A 980 -2.08 -19.02 -1.99
CA VAL A 980 -2.49 -19.90 -0.88
C VAL A 980 -1.42 -20.02 0.21
N ASN A 981 -0.50 -19.05 0.31
CA ASN A 981 0.53 -19.05 1.36
C ASN A 981 -0.13 -18.81 2.72
N MET A 982 -0.29 -19.87 3.51
CA MET A 982 -0.86 -19.84 4.86
C MET A 982 0.19 -19.48 5.90
N GLN A 983 -0.24 -18.73 6.92
CA GLN A 983 0.50 -18.52 8.17
C GLN A 983 -0.03 -19.54 9.18
N THR A 984 0.77 -20.52 9.58
CA THR A 984 0.25 -21.69 10.31
C THR A 984 -0.21 -21.34 11.72
N ASN A 985 0.51 -20.43 12.37
CA ASN A 985 0.22 -19.99 13.74
C ASN A 985 -1.03 -19.10 13.85
N GLU A 986 -1.58 -18.66 12.72
CA GLU A 986 -2.84 -17.91 12.63
C GLU A 986 -3.83 -18.55 11.62
N SER A 987 -3.77 -19.86 11.35
CA SER A 987 -4.48 -20.52 10.23
C SER A 987 -5.96 -20.13 10.07
N ILE A 988 -6.73 -20.14 11.17
CA ILE A 988 -8.16 -19.75 11.22
C ILE A 988 -8.34 -18.28 10.84
N LEU A 989 -7.49 -17.41 11.39
CA LEU A 989 -7.53 -15.98 11.13
C LEU A 989 -7.03 -15.65 9.72
N TRP A 990 -6.07 -16.40 9.17
CA TRP A 990 -5.66 -16.34 7.76
C TRP A 990 -6.83 -16.68 6.84
N LEU A 991 -7.56 -17.77 7.09
CA LEU A 991 -8.70 -18.17 6.27
C LEU A 991 -9.85 -17.14 6.34
N LYS A 992 -10.10 -16.57 7.54
CA LYS A 992 -11.04 -15.44 7.74
C LYS A 992 -10.59 -14.15 7.04
N LYS A 993 -9.28 -13.83 7.05
CA LYS A 993 -8.68 -12.69 6.32
C LYS A 993 -8.84 -12.87 4.80
N LYS A 994 -8.61 -14.08 4.28
CA LYS A 994 -8.76 -14.43 2.85
C LYS A 994 -10.20 -14.24 2.38
N LEU A 995 -11.19 -14.82 3.06
CA LEU A 995 -12.58 -14.69 2.62
C LEU A 995 -13.07 -13.23 2.63
N LYS A 996 -12.72 -12.45 3.66
CA LYS A 996 -13.02 -11.01 3.68
C LYS A 996 -12.38 -10.27 2.50
N SER A 997 -11.13 -10.55 2.15
CA SER A 997 -10.45 -9.89 1.03
C SER A 997 -10.94 -10.33 -0.36
N PHE A 998 -11.72 -11.41 -0.47
CA PHE A 998 -12.37 -11.80 -1.73
C PHE A 998 -13.69 -11.06 -1.98
N LEU A 999 -14.30 -10.46 -0.95
CA LEU A 999 -15.60 -9.80 -1.01
C LEU A 999 -15.51 -8.27 -0.83
N MET A 1000 -14.64 -7.78 0.05
CA MET A 1000 -14.68 -6.40 0.58
C MET A 1000 -13.75 -5.39 -0.12
N ASN A 1001 -13.11 -5.74 -1.24
CA ASN A 1001 -12.08 -4.90 -1.87
C ASN A 1001 -12.65 -4.05 -3.02
N ASN A 1002 -12.67 -2.72 -2.85
CA ASN A 1002 -13.04 -1.71 -3.87
C ASN A 1002 -14.45 -1.89 -4.48
N ILE A 1003 -15.42 -2.32 -3.65
CA ILE A 1003 -16.78 -2.65 -4.09
C ILE A 1003 -17.85 -1.62 -3.72
N SER A 1004 -17.58 -0.68 -2.80
CA SER A 1004 -18.62 0.11 -2.10
C SER A 1004 -19.57 0.89 -3.01
N PHE A 1005 -19.10 1.38 -4.16
CA PHE A 1005 -19.93 2.13 -5.10
C PHE A 1005 -20.94 1.27 -5.88
N TYR A 1006 -20.69 -0.03 -6.06
CA TYR A 1006 -21.67 -0.96 -6.66
C TYR A 1006 -22.88 -1.23 -5.77
N PHE A 1007 -22.82 -0.80 -4.50
CA PHE A 1007 -23.84 -1.01 -3.48
C PHE A 1007 -24.42 0.32 -2.94
N LYS A 1008 -24.28 1.41 -3.71
CA LYS A 1008 -24.91 2.71 -3.45
C LYS A 1008 -26.22 2.86 -4.24
N SER A 1009 -27.31 3.25 -3.57
CA SER A 1009 -28.62 3.47 -4.21
C SER A 1009 -28.67 4.74 -5.09
N THR A 1010 -27.76 5.69 -4.88
CA THR A 1010 -27.55 6.85 -5.77
C THR A 1010 -27.17 6.42 -7.20
N ILE A 1011 -26.39 5.34 -7.32
CA ILE A 1011 -25.85 4.82 -8.59
C ILE A 1011 -26.64 3.59 -9.07
N ASN A 1012 -26.81 2.59 -8.20
CA ASN A 1012 -27.21 1.23 -8.56
C ASN A 1012 -28.58 0.82 -8.00
N THR A 1013 -29.34 0.08 -8.80
CA THR A 1013 -30.51 -0.66 -8.33
C THR A 1013 -30.12 -1.96 -7.61
N LYS A 1014 -31.07 -2.50 -6.85
CA LYS A 1014 -30.95 -3.79 -6.15
C LYS A 1014 -30.70 -4.97 -7.09
N GLN A 1015 -31.21 -4.89 -8.32
CA GLN A 1015 -30.94 -5.85 -9.40
C GLN A 1015 -29.45 -5.86 -9.80
N PHE A 1016 -28.88 -4.70 -10.12
CA PHE A 1016 -27.47 -4.58 -10.55
C PHE A 1016 -26.47 -4.83 -9.42
N ALA A 1017 -26.82 -4.42 -8.19
CA ALA A 1017 -26.11 -4.82 -6.98
C ALA A 1017 -26.08 -6.35 -6.81
N ASN A 1018 -27.22 -7.03 -7.01
CA ASN A 1018 -27.29 -8.49 -6.95
C ASN A 1018 -26.46 -9.18 -8.04
N ILE A 1019 -26.42 -8.67 -9.28
CA ILE A 1019 -25.54 -9.22 -10.34
C ILE A 1019 -24.06 -9.12 -9.95
N THR A 1020 -23.64 -7.98 -9.39
CA THR A 1020 -22.27 -7.80 -8.88
C THR A 1020 -21.99 -8.75 -7.70
N LEU A 1021 -22.95 -8.90 -6.80
CA LEU A 1021 -22.90 -9.81 -5.66
C LEU A 1021 -22.75 -11.29 -6.10
N SER A 1022 -23.44 -11.71 -7.17
CA SER A 1022 -23.28 -13.07 -7.75
C SER A 1022 -21.85 -13.29 -8.23
N LYS A 1023 -21.31 -12.35 -9.02
CA LYS A 1023 -19.95 -12.44 -9.57
C LYS A 1023 -18.90 -12.48 -8.45
N LEU A 1024 -19.08 -11.69 -7.39
CA LEU A 1024 -18.26 -11.71 -6.19
C LEU A 1024 -18.33 -13.07 -5.47
N TYR A 1025 -19.53 -13.62 -5.24
CA TYR A 1025 -19.65 -14.91 -4.53
C TYR A 1025 -19.15 -16.11 -5.33
N ILE A 1026 -19.32 -16.14 -6.65
CA ILE A 1026 -18.73 -17.19 -7.51
C ILE A 1026 -17.19 -17.17 -7.37
N ALA A 1027 -16.57 -16.00 -7.52
CA ALA A 1027 -15.12 -15.84 -7.41
C ALA A 1027 -14.61 -16.11 -5.98
N ALA A 1028 -15.37 -15.70 -4.95
CA ALA A 1028 -15.02 -15.93 -3.56
C ALA A 1028 -15.14 -17.42 -3.18
N ALA A 1029 -16.18 -18.13 -3.62
CA ALA A 1029 -16.40 -19.54 -3.29
C ALA A 1029 -15.32 -20.46 -3.90
N GLU A 1030 -14.94 -20.27 -5.16
CA GLU A 1030 -13.80 -20.98 -5.78
C GLU A 1030 -12.49 -20.74 -5.02
N LYS A 1031 -12.17 -19.49 -4.73
CA LYS A 1031 -10.96 -19.12 -3.96
C LYS A 1031 -10.99 -19.65 -2.53
N TYR A 1032 -12.16 -19.65 -1.90
CA TYR A 1032 -12.34 -20.11 -0.54
C TYR A 1032 -12.13 -21.61 -0.41
N VAL A 1033 -12.73 -22.42 -1.30
CA VAL A 1033 -12.51 -23.88 -1.31
C VAL A 1033 -11.04 -24.23 -1.53
N ALA A 1034 -10.34 -23.53 -2.43
CA ALA A 1034 -8.90 -23.71 -2.62
C ALA A 1034 -8.08 -23.36 -1.35
N CYS A 1035 -8.47 -22.33 -0.60
CA CYS A 1035 -7.88 -22.05 0.72
C CYS A 1035 -8.26 -23.09 1.78
N CYS A 1036 -9.48 -23.63 1.75
CA CYS A 1036 -9.94 -24.69 2.66
C CYS A 1036 -9.17 -26.00 2.47
N GLN A 1037 -8.72 -26.32 1.25
CA GLN A 1037 -7.89 -27.50 0.99
C GLN A 1037 -6.56 -27.45 1.76
N GLU A 1038 -5.82 -26.35 1.67
CA GLU A 1038 -4.56 -26.20 2.43
C GLU A 1038 -4.79 -26.03 3.93
N PHE A 1039 -5.89 -25.37 4.35
CA PHE A 1039 -6.31 -25.30 5.75
C PHE A 1039 -6.61 -26.68 6.35
N LYS A 1040 -7.38 -27.51 5.64
CA LYS A 1040 -7.74 -28.87 6.06
C LYS A 1040 -6.50 -29.75 6.14
N ARG A 1041 -5.65 -29.75 5.11
CA ARG A 1041 -4.36 -30.46 5.09
C ARG A 1041 -3.45 -30.06 6.25
N PHE A 1042 -3.42 -28.80 6.65
CA PHE A 1042 -2.65 -28.36 7.82
C PHE A 1042 -3.19 -28.95 9.13
N HIS A 1043 -4.50 -28.87 9.36
CA HIS A 1043 -5.10 -29.37 10.59
C HIS A 1043 -5.13 -30.90 10.66
N GLU A 1044 -5.23 -31.61 9.54
CA GLU A 1044 -5.14 -33.08 9.48
C GLU A 1044 -3.72 -33.60 9.75
N ASN A 1045 -2.68 -32.87 9.37
CA ASN A 1045 -1.27 -33.25 9.57
C ASN A 1045 -0.66 -32.65 10.87
N THR A 1046 -1.49 -32.20 11.81
CA THR A 1046 -1.04 -31.70 13.13
C THR A 1046 -1.95 -32.23 14.23
N SER A 1047 -1.45 -32.33 15.47
CA SER A 1047 -2.24 -32.73 16.65
C SER A 1047 -3.41 -31.78 16.98
N LEU A 1048 -3.48 -30.62 16.31
CA LEU A 1048 -4.61 -29.69 16.29
C LEU A 1048 -5.84 -30.24 15.51
N GLY A 1049 -5.72 -31.39 14.86
CA GLY A 1049 -6.77 -32.06 14.10
C GLY A 1049 -7.91 -32.66 14.93
N GLY A 1050 -7.81 -32.61 16.27
CA GLY A 1050 -8.85 -33.03 17.20
C GLY A 1050 -10.18 -32.29 17.00
N GLN A 1051 -11.02 -32.84 16.13
CA GLN A 1051 -12.41 -32.50 15.86
C GLN A 1051 -12.70 -31.10 15.26
N ASN A 1052 -13.85 -31.01 14.60
CA ASN A 1052 -14.50 -29.78 14.12
C ASN A 1052 -13.72 -28.88 13.12
N ILE A 1053 -12.85 -29.45 12.28
CA ILE A 1053 -12.27 -28.74 11.11
C ILE A 1053 -13.37 -28.19 10.19
N ASP A 1054 -14.34 -29.04 9.82
CA ASP A 1054 -15.44 -28.65 8.93
C ASP A 1054 -16.31 -27.55 9.58
N ILE A 1055 -16.59 -27.59 10.89
CA ILE A 1055 -17.31 -26.52 11.61
C ILE A 1055 -16.49 -25.22 11.64
N LYS A 1056 -15.16 -25.28 11.85
CA LYS A 1056 -14.28 -24.10 11.78
C LYS A 1056 -14.35 -23.40 10.41
N ILE A 1057 -14.42 -24.17 9.31
CA ILE A 1057 -14.63 -23.67 7.95
C ILE A 1057 -16.01 -22.98 7.84
N ILE A 1058 -17.09 -23.68 8.23
CA ILE A 1058 -18.47 -23.17 8.15
C ILE A 1058 -18.65 -21.87 8.96
N HIS A 1059 -18.14 -21.82 10.19
CA HIS A 1059 -18.23 -20.65 11.05
C HIS A 1059 -17.55 -19.42 10.44
N ILE A 1060 -16.43 -19.60 9.73
CA ILE A 1060 -15.79 -18.50 8.98
C ILE A 1060 -16.71 -17.98 7.87
N ILE A 1061 -17.43 -18.85 7.14
CA ILE A 1061 -18.39 -18.42 6.11
C ILE A 1061 -19.47 -17.53 6.74
N TYR A 1062 -20.16 -18.01 7.79
CA TYR A 1062 -21.23 -17.24 8.44
C TYR A 1062 -20.76 -15.91 9.03
N VAL A 1063 -19.64 -15.91 9.76
CA VAL A 1063 -19.09 -14.67 10.36
C VAL A 1063 -18.66 -13.68 9.29
N VAL A 1064 -18.18 -14.13 8.13
CA VAL A 1064 -17.81 -13.24 7.02
C VAL A 1064 -19.04 -12.73 6.26
N ILE A 1065 -20.08 -13.54 6.03
CA ILE A 1065 -21.35 -13.07 5.43
C ILE A 1065 -22.02 -12.02 6.34
N ARG A 1066 -22.18 -12.28 7.65
CA ARG A 1066 -22.73 -11.27 8.60
C ARG A 1066 -21.86 -10.00 8.65
N SER A 1067 -20.53 -10.15 8.62
CA SER A 1067 -19.60 -9.01 8.53
C SER A 1067 -19.74 -8.23 7.21
N PHE A 1068 -20.06 -8.91 6.11
CA PHE A 1068 -20.14 -8.29 4.79
C PHE A 1068 -21.46 -7.55 4.63
N PHE A 1069 -22.57 -8.15 5.04
CA PHE A 1069 -23.86 -7.45 5.12
C PHE A 1069 -23.77 -6.21 6.02
N LYS A 1070 -23.23 -6.34 7.25
CA LYS A 1070 -23.03 -5.17 8.14
C LYS A 1070 -22.13 -4.09 7.52
N TYR A 1071 -21.13 -4.47 6.70
CA TYR A 1071 -20.34 -3.50 5.95
C TYR A 1071 -21.15 -2.80 4.83
N LEU A 1072 -22.01 -3.53 4.10
CA LEU A 1072 -22.86 -2.91 3.08
C LEU A 1072 -23.88 -1.95 3.72
N VAL A 1073 -24.61 -2.38 4.74
CA VAL A 1073 -25.67 -1.57 5.38
C VAL A 1073 -25.12 -0.43 6.24
N CYS A 1074 -24.01 -0.63 6.97
CA CYS A 1074 -23.52 0.35 7.96
C CYS A 1074 -22.25 1.13 7.56
N ASN A 1075 -21.60 0.80 6.43
CA ASN A 1075 -20.37 1.50 5.99
C ASN A 1075 -20.46 2.09 4.57
N VAL A 1076 -21.52 1.83 3.80
CA VAL A 1076 -21.78 2.50 2.52
C VAL A 1076 -22.76 3.66 2.76
N LYS A 1077 -22.43 4.87 2.26
CA LYS A 1077 -23.37 6.00 2.27
C LYS A 1077 -24.48 5.74 1.25
N SER A 1078 -25.74 5.80 1.67
CA SER A 1078 -26.93 5.46 0.88
C SER A 1078 -26.86 4.02 0.32
N PRO A 1079 -26.98 2.98 1.17
CA PRO A 1079 -26.83 1.59 0.74
C PRO A 1079 -28.02 1.11 -0.12
N VAL A 1080 -27.77 0.11 -0.97
CA VAL A 1080 -28.80 -0.61 -1.76
C VAL A 1080 -29.52 -1.71 -0.96
N PHE A 1081 -28.92 -2.13 0.14
CA PHE A 1081 -29.51 -3.10 1.06
C PHE A 1081 -29.84 -2.43 2.39
N GLU A 1082 -31.00 -2.74 2.93
CA GLU A 1082 -31.49 -2.22 4.20
C GLU A 1082 -31.32 -3.27 5.31
N ARG A 1083 -31.73 -2.99 6.56
CA ARG A 1083 -31.57 -3.94 7.67
C ARG A 1083 -32.37 -5.22 7.43
N ASP A 1084 -33.56 -5.09 6.86
CA ASP A 1084 -34.55 -6.17 6.73
C ASP A 1084 -34.20 -7.16 5.61
N ASP A 1085 -33.32 -6.76 4.68
CA ASP A 1085 -32.74 -7.64 3.66
C ASP A 1085 -31.89 -8.78 4.25
N TYR A 1086 -31.56 -8.76 5.53
CA TYR A 1086 -30.55 -9.65 6.13
C TYR A 1086 -30.82 -11.13 5.88
N GLN A 1087 -32.03 -11.61 6.13
CA GLN A 1087 -32.37 -13.02 5.96
C GLN A 1087 -32.23 -13.46 4.49
N GLN A 1088 -32.80 -12.68 3.56
CA GLN A 1088 -32.75 -12.99 2.13
C GLN A 1088 -31.33 -12.86 1.56
N PHE A 1089 -30.58 -11.82 1.94
CA PHE A 1089 -29.17 -11.66 1.60
C PHE A 1089 -28.34 -12.86 2.10
N PHE A 1090 -28.57 -13.33 3.33
CA PHE A 1090 -27.82 -14.43 3.92
C PHE A 1090 -28.12 -15.76 3.22
N ILE A 1091 -29.39 -16.06 2.94
CA ILE A 1091 -29.80 -17.24 2.16
C ILE A 1091 -29.18 -17.20 0.75
N TYR A 1092 -29.31 -16.07 0.05
CA TYR A 1092 -28.73 -15.86 -1.27
C TYR A 1092 -27.22 -16.07 -1.29
N SER A 1093 -26.52 -15.48 -0.32
CA SER A 1093 -25.06 -15.62 -0.13
C SER A 1093 -24.64 -17.07 0.08
N LEU A 1094 -25.42 -17.84 0.84
CA LEU A 1094 -25.08 -19.20 1.22
C LEU A 1094 -25.16 -20.20 0.05
N LYS A 1095 -26.10 -19.98 -0.88
CA LYS A 1095 -26.36 -20.85 -2.05
C LYS A 1095 -25.12 -21.02 -2.95
N PHE A 1096 -24.26 -20.00 -3.06
CA PHE A 1096 -22.99 -20.09 -3.78
C PHE A 1096 -21.98 -21.04 -3.11
N PHE A 1097 -21.80 -20.94 -1.79
CA PHE A 1097 -20.91 -21.83 -1.04
C PHE A 1097 -21.45 -23.27 -1.04
N ILE A 1098 -22.76 -23.46 -0.83
CA ILE A 1098 -23.40 -24.78 -0.90
C ILE A 1098 -23.18 -25.43 -2.26
N THR A 1099 -23.42 -24.70 -3.35
CA THR A 1099 -23.18 -25.18 -4.72
C THR A 1099 -21.72 -25.56 -4.92
N ARG A 1100 -20.78 -24.73 -4.44
CA ARG A 1100 -19.35 -24.99 -4.68
C ARG A 1100 -18.78 -26.13 -3.82
N PHE A 1101 -19.25 -26.30 -2.59
CA PHE A 1101 -18.92 -27.46 -1.75
C PHE A 1101 -19.64 -28.74 -2.21
N LYS A 1102 -20.82 -28.68 -2.85
CA LYS A 1102 -21.48 -29.84 -3.50
C LYS A 1102 -20.56 -30.49 -4.52
N GLN A 1103 -19.86 -29.69 -5.33
CA GLN A 1103 -18.87 -30.12 -6.33
C GLN A 1103 -17.56 -30.67 -5.72
N GLN A 1104 -17.40 -30.63 -4.39
CA GLN A 1104 -16.21 -31.09 -3.66
C GLN A 1104 -16.59 -31.97 -2.45
N LYS A 1105 -17.77 -32.62 -2.50
CA LYS A 1105 -18.24 -33.56 -1.45
C LYS A 1105 -17.16 -34.55 -1.00
N ASN A 1106 -16.34 -35.07 -1.92
CA ASN A 1106 -15.31 -36.07 -1.65
C ASN A 1106 -14.23 -35.60 -0.65
N GLU A 1107 -13.99 -34.29 -0.50
CA GLU A 1107 -13.03 -33.70 0.48
C GLU A 1107 -13.76 -32.94 1.61
N PHE A 1108 -15.03 -32.55 1.39
CA PHE A 1108 -15.81 -31.63 2.25
C PHE A 1108 -17.28 -32.04 2.47
N ALA A 1109 -17.56 -33.34 2.63
CA ALA A 1109 -18.92 -33.86 2.83
C ALA A 1109 -19.62 -33.28 4.07
N GLY A 1110 -18.90 -33.15 5.20
CA GLY A 1110 -19.41 -32.56 6.43
C GLY A 1110 -19.76 -31.08 6.27
N VAL A 1111 -18.84 -30.30 5.67
CA VAL A 1111 -19.09 -28.90 5.28
C VAL A 1111 -20.40 -28.78 4.49
N TYR A 1112 -20.56 -29.57 3.42
CA TYR A 1112 -21.77 -29.54 2.60
C TYR A 1112 -23.04 -29.90 3.39
N LYS A 1113 -23.02 -30.98 4.18
CA LYS A 1113 -24.19 -31.45 4.97
C LYS A 1113 -24.67 -30.37 5.94
N ILE A 1114 -23.76 -29.74 6.67
CA ILE A 1114 -24.10 -28.72 7.69
C ILE A 1114 -24.52 -27.40 7.04
N LEU A 1115 -23.88 -26.96 5.94
CA LEU A 1115 -24.32 -25.76 5.21
C LEU A 1115 -25.76 -25.93 4.70
N LYS A 1116 -26.10 -27.11 4.12
CA LYS A 1116 -27.48 -27.37 3.63
C LYS A 1116 -28.49 -27.59 4.76
N ALA A 1117 -28.09 -28.13 5.92
CA ALA A 1117 -28.95 -28.14 7.10
C ALA A 1117 -29.26 -26.72 7.61
N LYS A 1118 -28.29 -25.79 7.53
CA LYS A 1118 -28.51 -24.39 7.90
C LYS A 1118 -29.30 -23.60 6.85
N GLU A 1119 -29.15 -23.90 5.56
CA GLU A 1119 -30.02 -23.39 4.46
C GLU A 1119 -31.49 -23.62 4.81
N LYS A 1120 -31.90 -24.88 5.04
CA LYS A 1120 -33.26 -25.20 5.48
C LYS A 1120 -33.69 -24.46 6.76
N LYS A 1121 -32.80 -24.35 7.77
CA LYS A 1121 -33.15 -23.64 9.02
C LYS A 1121 -33.28 -22.12 8.83
N LEU A 1122 -32.65 -21.53 7.81
CA LEU A 1122 -32.82 -20.11 7.44
C LEU A 1122 -34.09 -19.86 6.61
N GLU A 1123 -34.54 -20.88 5.87
CA GLU A 1123 -35.79 -20.81 5.09
C GLU A 1123 -37.03 -20.96 6.00
N VAL A 1124 -36.93 -21.70 7.12
CA VAL A 1124 -38.04 -21.91 8.08
C VAL A 1124 -38.08 -20.88 9.22
N ALA A 1125 -36.93 -20.47 9.78
CA ALA A 1125 -36.91 -19.54 10.91
C ALA A 1125 -36.67 -18.10 10.44
N LYS A 1126 -37.58 -17.17 10.78
CA LYS A 1126 -37.37 -15.74 10.60
C LYS A 1126 -36.15 -15.28 11.42
N ILE A 1127 -35.15 -14.65 10.81
CA ILE A 1127 -33.95 -14.16 11.51
C ILE A 1127 -33.77 -12.67 11.25
N GLU A 1128 -34.12 -11.88 12.26
CA GLU A 1128 -33.98 -10.43 12.26
C GLU A 1128 -32.52 -9.98 12.36
N PHE A 1129 -32.23 -8.79 11.84
CA PHE A 1129 -30.89 -8.20 11.89
C PHE A 1129 -30.59 -7.57 13.26
N GLN A 1130 -30.38 -8.41 14.27
CA GLN A 1130 -30.00 -7.93 15.60
C GLN A 1130 -28.60 -7.30 15.58
N ILE A 1131 -28.54 -6.02 15.94
CA ILE A 1131 -27.33 -5.30 16.33
C ILE A 1131 -27.15 -5.49 17.84
N GLN A 1132 -26.18 -6.31 18.21
CA GLN A 1132 -25.73 -6.59 19.58
C GLN A 1132 -24.19 -6.64 19.57
#